data_AF-A0A385Q101-F1
#
_entry.id   AF-A0A385Q101-F1
#
_cell.length_a   1.000
_cell.length_b   1.000
_cell.length_c   1.000
_cell.angle_alpha   90.00
_cell.angle_beta   90.00
_cell.angle_gamma   90.00
#
_symmetry.space_group_name_H-M   'P 1'
#
loop_
_entity.id
_entity.type
_entity.pdbx_description
1 polymer ?
#
loop_
_entity_poly.entity_id
_entity_poly.type
_entity_poly.pdbx_seq_one_letter_code
_entity_poly.pdbx_strand_id
1 'polypeptide(L)'
;MKRMNLFKKSIILAISIVSVGMLFTGCSIGKGESDKKNERTSEDEDYTKAGKKDKKRDKKNKKEAKELKNTAVNDGNLVGNMVCYGRMVNNGDSYYFRNPKDQERIYSVDMSGNVRRISGNIFMKDMHILDGNIYYANTNTGDQKDVNFIDHNLYRYSISTGENTRLTSLDFGVGDDSWLSFESLVDNYCYFSYSNGQDGIYHICRVNTEGQDFAELFTIPTGQNVGNPNVSVVDKRYVYFLTKDGLNCYDMETKQNSVAIPGFDCQNYIIYDGTLYYTEEDPYLRSSDLTGGNQKTVYDGSGIGFFADSVQFNIYDETIYVLEKSSEQKMGSLKKMTLDGNDVVDIAEDINWFNIVNGNVFLRYWDGKSKPDTELYTYNIAANTPIGQMVNFDAAIANAKPEVEMPQINDYIFSDSSTRVLTDAEVNALDQNIARYALNEIYARRGRKFKDQELQNYFNGKSWYVGTIEPENFDENSLSAIEKENTKKLEIRKSGRMVTSNASLPEAKYLPYLKDENISLATKETTFWGEEEIANKYKNKVGYGTWINGKIYDRGDYYELTNVSLYTPFLYSSKPTYDIIQQVGVVDNWDYTGTYQLDNGKWYIIGDSDKTYDYEFYKGSIYVRKDAIIYTGYSHLGSEYSPHELKDVLGELMSQGEIDCYILDVDENGYIKALAHREWG
;
A
#
# COMPACT_ATOMS: atom_id res chain seq x y z
N MET A 1 -55.30 8.83 -63.54
CA MET A 1 -55.54 7.38 -63.70
C MET A 1 -54.73 6.66 -62.62
N LYS A 2 -55.36 5.74 -61.87
CA LYS A 2 -54.87 4.78 -60.84
C LYS A 2 -53.35 4.47 -60.81
N ARG A 3 -52.66 4.04 -59.74
CA ARG A 3 -52.82 3.86 -58.26
C ARG A 3 -51.60 2.98 -57.83
N MET A 4 -50.91 3.26 -56.73
CA MET A 4 -50.28 2.27 -55.78
C MET A 4 -49.47 3.06 -54.72
N ASN A 5 -49.99 3.27 -53.50
CA ASN A 5 -49.84 2.45 -52.27
C ASN A 5 -48.37 2.33 -51.81
N LEU A 6 -47.95 2.56 -50.55
CA LEU A 6 -48.63 2.47 -49.25
C LEU A 6 -47.80 3.19 -48.15
N PHE A 7 -48.48 3.65 -47.09
CA PHE A 7 -48.02 4.28 -45.85
C PHE A 7 -47.02 3.45 -44.99
N LYS A 8 -46.17 4.11 -44.16
CA LYS A 8 -46.37 4.29 -42.69
C LYS A 8 -45.17 4.95 -41.96
N LYS A 9 -45.52 5.66 -40.88
CA LYS A 9 -44.67 6.37 -39.90
C LYS A 9 -43.98 5.44 -38.88
N SER A 10 -42.82 5.90 -38.41
CA SER A 10 -42.23 5.90 -37.04
C SER A 10 -42.38 4.70 -36.10
N ILE A 11 -41.25 4.25 -35.54
CA ILE A 11 -41.02 3.98 -34.10
C ILE A 11 -39.50 3.89 -33.82
N ILE A 12 -39.13 4.37 -32.63
CA ILE A 12 -37.83 4.48 -31.96
C ILE A 12 -37.15 3.12 -31.75
N LEU A 13 -35.81 3.06 -31.90
CA LEU A 13 -34.99 2.09 -31.18
C LEU A 13 -33.70 2.77 -30.69
N ALA A 14 -33.52 2.77 -29.37
CA ALA A 14 -32.30 3.14 -28.68
C ALA A 14 -31.16 2.18 -29.05
N ILE A 15 -29.97 2.70 -29.33
CA ILE A 15 -28.74 1.92 -29.37
C ILE A 15 -27.77 2.56 -28.40
N SER A 16 -27.54 1.84 -27.31
CA SER A 16 -26.52 2.08 -26.29
C SER A 16 -25.15 2.13 -26.95
N ILE A 17 -24.43 3.24 -26.79
CA ILE A 17 -23.02 3.33 -27.18
C ILE A 17 -22.21 2.70 -26.05
N VAL A 18 -21.70 1.50 -26.30
CA VAL A 18 -20.73 0.82 -25.43
C VAL A 18 -19.39 1.55 -25.58
N SER A 19 -18.94 2.16 -24.48
CA SER A 19 -17.59 2.67 -24.28
C SER A 19 -16.61 1.50 -24.24
N VAL A 20 -15.74 1.41 -25.25
CA VAL A 20 -14.63 0.46 -25.27
C VAL A 20 -13.48 1.08 -24.48
N GLY A 21 -13.27 0.60 -23.26
CA GLY A 21 -12.01 0.77 -22.53
C GLY A 21 -10.94 -0.08 -23.21
N MET A 22 -9.83 0.54 -23.62
CA MET A 22 -8.66 -0.19 -24.09
C MET A 22 -7.94 -0.82 -22.88
N LEU A 23 -8.25 -2.09 -22.64
CA LEU A 23 -7.41 -3.00 -21.88
C LEU A 23 -6.37 -3.63 -22.82
N PHE A 24 -5.10 -3.56 -22.44
CA PHE A 24 -4.03 -4.33 -23.07
C PHE A 24 -4.33 -5.83 -22.95
N THR A 25 -4.59 -6.48 -24.07
CA THR A 25 -4.57 -7.95 -24.19
C THR A 25 -3.83 -8.35 -25.46
N GLY A 26 -2.64 -8.91 -25.30
CA GLY A 26 -1.93 -9.60 -26.38
C GLY A 26 -2.39 -11.05 -26.43
N CYS A 27 -3.25 -11.39 -27.37
CA CYS A 27 -3.72 -12.76 -27.61
C CYS A 27 -2.66 -13.64 -28.27
N SER A 28 -2.59 -14.88 -27.81
CA SER A 28 -1.88 -16.01 -28.41
C SER A 28 -2.76 -16.79 -29.42
N ILE A 29 -2.05 -17.49 -30.33
CA ILE A 29 -2.38 -18.75 -31.05
C ILE A 29 -2.76 -18.65 -32.54
N GLY A 30 -1.94 -19.30 -33.39
CA GLY A 30 -2.35 -19.85 -34.69
C GLY A 30 -1.23 -20.18 -35.70
N LYS A 31 -0.64 -21.39 -35.60
CA LYS A 31 0.31 -22.12 -36.51
C LYS A 31 0.13 -21.84 -38.02
N GLY A 32 1.11 -21.89 -38.93
CA GLY A 32 2.53 -22.32 -38.92
C GLY A 32 2.86 -23.22 -40.13
N GLU A 33 3.85 -22.83 -40.96
CA GLU A 33 4.78 -23.64 -41.82
C GLU A 33 5.43 -22.67 -42.83
N SER A 34 6.72 -22.61 -43.18
CA SER A 34 8.05 -23.17 -42.85
C SER A 34 9.04 -22.12 -43.48
N ASP A 35 10.29 -21.84 -43.08
CA ASP A 35 11.42 -22.71 -42.82
C ASP A 35 12.65 -21.85 -42.36
N LYS A 36 13.33 -22.30 -41.29
CA LYS A 36 14.77 -22.16 -40.92
C LYS A 36 15.44 -20.79 -40.65
N LYS A 37 15.77 -20.53 -39.37
CA LYS A 37 17.15 -20.68 -38.80
C LYS A 37 17.26 -20.41 -37.28
N ASN A 38 17.58 -21.48 -36.54
CA ASN A 38 18.23 -21.65 -35.22
C ASN A 38 17.96 -20.68 -34.05
N GLU A 39 17.16 -21.19 -33.11
CA GLU A 39 16.98 -20.78 -31.71
C GLU A 39 18.09 -21.28 -30.78
N ARG A 40 18.36 -20.50 -29.72
CA ARG A 40 18.54 -21.01 -28.36
C ARG A 40 17.70 -20.14 -27.43
N THR A 41 16.93 -20.84 -26.60
CA THR A 41 15.76 -20.47 -25.79
C THR A 41 16.02 -19.47 -24.66
N SER A 42 15.05 -18.60 -24.40
CA SER A 42 14.87 -17.89 -23.12
C SER A 42 13.38 -17.96 -22.74
N GLU A 43 13.10 -18.68 -21.67
CA GLU A 43 11.84 -18.63 -20.90
C GLU A 43 12.00 -17.66 -19.73
N ASP A 44 10.83 -17.21 -19.26
CA ASP A 44 10.54 -16.26 -18.19
C ASP A 44 11.24 -16.55 -16.86
N GLU A 45 11.54 -15.49 -16.08
CA GLU A 45 11.10 -15.31 -14.68
C GLU A 45 11.83 -14.17 -13.94
N ASP A 46 11.00 -13.34 -13.30
CA ASP A 46 11.08 -12.90 -11.91
C ASP A 46 12.11 -11.82 -11.47
N TYR A 47 11.56 -10.60 -11.25
CA TYR A 47 12.16 -9.54 -10.47
C TYR A 47 11.83 -9.74 -8.99
N THR A 48 12.70 -10.40 -8.24
CA THR A 48 12.98 -10.08 -6.82
C THR A 48 14.12 -10.95 -6.27
N LYS A 49 15.35 -10.40 -6.22
CA LYS A 49 16.39 -10.62 -5.19
C LYS A 49 17.74 -10.12 -5.70
N ALA A 50 18.29 -9.09 -5.07
CA ALA A 50 19.74 -8.88 -5.04
C ALA A 50 20.16 -8.05 -3.81
N GLY A 51 20.05 -8.65 -2.64
CA GLY A 51 20.87 -8.27 -1.48
C GLY A 51 22.16 -9.09 -1.48
N LYS A 52 23.31 -8.40 -1.61
CA LYS A 52 24.67 -8.82 -1.22
C LYS A 52 25.23 -10.12 -1.84
N LYS A 53 25.84 -9.98 -3.01
CA LYS A 53 27.18 -10.51 -3.35
C LYS A 53 27.57 -9.96 -4.71
N ASP A 54 28.43 -8.93 -4.72
CA ASP A 54 29.50 -8.72 -5.71
C ASP A 54 30.13 -7.33 -5.54
N LYS A 55 30.87 -7.17 -4.44
CA LYS A 55 31.97 -6.20 -4.38
C LYS A 55 33.07 -6.69 -5.33
N LYS A 56 32.96 -6.37 -6.64
CA LYS A 56 34.03 -6.27 -7.66
C LYS A 56 33.45 -6.53 -9.06
N ARG A 57 32.64 -5.62 -9.63
CA ARG A 57 32.55 -5.46 -11.10
C ARG A 57 31.83 -4.22 -11.64
N ASP A 58 31.26 -3.35 -10.82
CA ASP A 58 30.68 -2.07 -11.31
C ASP A 58 31.65 -0.88 -11.19
N LYS A 59 32.79 -0.98 -11.88
CA LYS A 59 33.60 0.20 -12.25
C LYS A 59 33.61 0.32 -13.77
N LYS A 60 32.47 0.72 -14.35
CA LYS A 60 32.41 1.51 -15.60
C LYS A 60 30.97 1.91 -15.88
N ASN A 61 30.75 3.22 -15.94
CA ASN A 61 29.51 3.95 -16.29
C ASN A 61 28.50 4.20 -15.16
N LYS A 62 28.94 4.91 -14.11
CA LYS A 62 28.07 5.88 -13.42
C LYS A 62 28.35 7.26 -14.02
N LYS A 63 27.37 7.90 -14.64
CA LYS A 63 27.35 9.35 -14.81
C LYS A 63 27.25 9.90 -13.39
N GLU A 64 28.28 10.58 -12.90
CA GLU A 64 28.22 11.24 -11.59
C GLU A 64 27.08 12.26 -11.62
N ALA A 65 26.18 12.22 -10.64
CA ALA A 65 25.12 13.21 -10.51
C ALA A 65 25.79 14.58 -10.25
N LYS A 66 25.47 15.58 -11.06
CA LYS A 66 25.98 16.94 -10.90
C LYS A 66 25.45 17.50 -9.58
N GLU A 67 26.35 17.93 -8.69
CA GLU A 67 25.97 18.65 -7.48
C GLU A 67 25.55 20.08 -7.89
N LEU A 68 24.26 20.36 -7.81
CA LEU A 68 23.71 21.69 -8.05
C LEU A 68 24.03 22.60 -6.85
N LYS A 69 24.40 23.85 -7.11
CA LYS A 69 24.69 24.85 -6.07
C LYS A 69 23.72 26.00 -6.15
N ASN A 70 23.47 26.69 -5.04
CA ASN A 70 22.52 27.79 -4.98
C ASN A 70 21.21 27.40 -5.67
N THR A 71 20.60 26.31 -5.21
CA THR A 71 19.34 25.79 -5.77
C THR A 71 18.26 25.82 -4.71
N ALA A 72 17.10 26.32 -5.09
CA ALA A 72 15.91 26.28 -4.26
C ALA A 72 15.53 24.82 -4.01
N VAL A 73 15.27 24.49 -2.75
CA VAL A 73 14.92 23.14 -2.31
C VAL A 73 13.52 23.14 -1.73
N ASN A 74 12.80 22.06 -2.02
CA ASN A 74 11.50 21.79 -1.45
C ASN A 74 11.32 20.27 -1.41
N ASP A 75 11.33 19.70 -0.20
CA ASP A 75 11.27 18.26 0.04
C ASP A 75 9.83 17.73 -0.12
N GLY A 76 8.83 18.60 0.04
CA GLY A 76 7.42 18.22 0.04
C GLY A 76 6.69 18.42 -1.28
N ASN A 77 7.25 19.20 -2.21
CA ASN A 77 6.73 19.40 -3.56
C ASN A 77 7.83 19.96 -4.48
N LEU A 78 7.59 20.03 -5.78
CA LEU A 78 8.51 20.73 -6.68
C LEU A 78 8.39 22.24 -6.47
N VAL A 79 9.52 22.96 -6.41
CA VAL A 79 9.56 24.42 -6.20
C VAL A 79 8.66 25.17 -7.19
N GLY A 80 8.74 24.83 -8.48
CA GLY A 80 7.91 25.49 -9.48
C GLY A 80 6.41 25.12 -9.41
N ASN A 81 6.02 24.07 -8.68
CA ASN A 81 4.61 23.84 -8.40
C ASN A 81 4.06 24.92 -7.46
N MET A 82 4.86 25.45 -6.52
CA MET A 82 4.42 26.52 -5.62
C MET A 82 4.18 27.83 -6.38
N VAL A 83 5.06 28.14 -7.34
CA VAL A 83 4.85 29.22 -8.34
C VAL A 83 3.59 28.98 -9.19
N CYS A 84 3.18 27.71 -9.33
CA CYS A 84 2.00 27.27 -10.06
C CYS A 84 0.84 26.81 -9.13
N TYR A 85 0.69 27.45 -7.96
CA TYR A 85 -0.41 27.29 -6.98
C TYR A 85 -0.49 25.98 -6.19
N GLY A 86 0.48 25.07 -6.33
CA GLY A 86 0.65 23.89 -5.47
C GLY A 86 -0.60 23.05 -5.23
N ARG A 87 -1.36 22.73 -6.29
CA ARG A 87 -2.70 22.11 -6.15
C ARG A 87 -2.68 20.59 -6.05
N MET A 88 -1.51 19.96 -6.06
CA MET A 88 -1.40 18.52 -6.07
C MET A 88 -0.06 18.02 -5.52
N VAL A 89 -0.12 16.84 -4.90
CA VAL A 89 1.02 16.08 -4.36
C VAL A 89 0.87 14.58 -4.68
N ASN A 90 1.92 13.79 -4.45
CA ASN A 90 1.92 12.34 -4.68
C ASN A 90 2.56 11.61 -3.50
N ASN A 91 1.96 10.47 -3.10
CA ASN A 91 2.48 9.59 -2.04
C ASN A 91 2.92 8.23 -2.62
N GLY A 92 3.74 8.23 -3.68
CA GLY A 92 4.13 7.03 -4.42
C GLY A 92 2.97 6.45 -5.22
N ASP A 93 2.04 5.78 -4.54
CA ASP A 93 0.98 4.97 -5.13
C ASP A 93 -0.33 5.75 -5.41
N SER A 94 -0.39 7.03 -5.03
CA SER A 94 -1.58 7.87 -5.20
C SER A 94 -1.25 9.34 -5.39
N TYR A 95 -2.05 10.03 -6.21
CA TYR A 95 -2.01 11.48 -6.39
C TYR A 95 -3.15 12.12 -5.61
N TYR A 96 -2.86 13.20 -4.90
CA TYR A 96 -3.82 13.97 -4.11
C TYR A 96 -3.96 15.35 -4.74
N PHE A 97 -5.17 15.72 -5.10
CA PHE A 97 -5.44 16.91 -5.91
C PHE A 97 -6.71 17.62 -5.45
N ARG A 98 -6.75 18.92 -5.72
CA ARG A 98 -7.96 19.74 -5.52
C ARG A 98 -8.94 19.51 -6.66
N ASN A 99 -10.19 19.19 -6.32
CA ASN A 99 -11.26 18.96 -7.29
C ASN A 99 -12.11 20.23 -7.47
N PRO A 100 -12.00 20.94 -8.61
CA PRO A 100 -12.73 22.19 -8.86
C PRO A 100 -14.25 22.01 -8.89
N LYS A 101 -14.75 20.81 -9.21
CA LYS A 101 -16.19 20.51 -9.27
C LYS A 101 -16.80 20.26 -7.89
N ASP A 102 -15.97 20.02 -6.88
CA ASP A 102 -16.37 19.88 -5.48
C ASP A 102 -15.73 20.97 -4.63
N GLN A 103 -15.84 22.23 -5.08
CA GLN A 103 -15.39 23.40 -4.32
C GLN A 103 -13.91 23.33 -3.90
N GLU A 104 -13.06 22.77 -4.76
CA GLU A 104 -11.62 22.60 -4.53
C GLU A 104 -11.28 21.67 -3.33
N ARG A 105 -12.19 20.77 -2.95
CA ARG A 105 -11.93 19.72 -1.95
C ARG A 105 -10.90 18.71 -2.44
N ILE A 106 -10.32 17.97 -1.49
CA ILE A 106 -9.18 17.11 -1.78
C ILE A 106 -9.64 15.69 -2.08
N TYR A 107 -9.22 15.24 -3.25
CA TYR A 107 -9.43 13.89 -3.75
C TYR A 107 -8.08 13.20 -3.91
N SER A 108 -8.12 11.87 -3.84
CA SER A 108 -7.00 11.00 -4.20
C SER A 108 -7.39 10.15 -5.39
N VAL A 109 -6.42 9.84 -6.24
CA VAL A 109 -6.52 8.83 -7.29
C VAL A 109 -5.32 7.90 -7.19
N ASP A 110 -5.57 6.60 -7.08
CA ASP A 110 -4.51 5.59 -7.07
C ASP A 110 -4.09 5.20 -8.51
N MET A 111 -3.02 4.42 -8.62
CA MET A 111 -2.51 3.95 -9.92
C MET A 111 -3.47 3.03 -10.68
N SER A 112 -4.51 2.50 -10.01
CA SER A 112 -5.59 1.72 -10.64
C SER A 112 -6.77 2.59 -11.09
N GLY A 113 -6.70 3.91 -10.89
CA GLY A 113 -7.75 4.86 -11.22
C GLY A 113 -8.87 4.94 -10.19
N ASN A 114 -8.71 4.33 -9.00
CA ASN A 114 -9.73 4.45 -7.96
C ASN A 114 -9.65 5.84 -7.34
N VAL A 115 -10.77 6.56 -7.38
CA VAL A 115 -10.87 7.92 -6.85
C VAL A 115 -11.56 7.91 -5.49
N ARG A 116 -11.04 8.69 -4.53
CA ARG A 116 -11.64 8.86 -3.20
C ARG A 116 -11.56 10.31 -2.76
N ARG A 117 -12.63 10.82 -2.15
CA ARG A 117 -12.59 12.10 -1.43
C ARG A 117 -11.92 11.86 -0.07
N ILE A 118 -10.89 12.64 0.25
CA ILE A 118 -10.13 12.47 1.50
C ILE A 118 -10.42 13.57 2.52
N SER A 119 -11.00 14.70 2.10
CA SER A 119 -11.42 15.75 3.03
C SER A 119 -12.93 16.01 3.03
N GLY A 120 -13.51 16.11 4.23
CA GLY A 120 -14.86 16.64 4.46
C GLY A 120 -14.93 18.16 4.19
N ASN A 121 -14.74 18.97 5.24
CA ASN A 121 -14.72 20.44 5.17
C ASN A 121 -13.31 21.02 5.32
N ILE A 122 -12.32 20.33 4.78
CA ILE A 122 -10.93 20.78 4.76
C ILE A 122 -10.57 21.19 3.33
N PHE A 123 -10.13 22.44 3.18
CA PHE A 123 -9.72 23.03 1.92
C PHE A 123 -8.24 23.38 2.02
N MET A 124 -7.45 22.74 1.17
CA MET A 124 -5.98 22.83 1.22
C MET A 124 -5.49 23.66 0.04
N LYS A 125 -4.62 24.65 0.31
CA LYS A 125 -3.78 25.27 -0.72
C LYS A 125 -2.31 25.11 -0.34
N ASP A 126 -1.44 25.35 -1.31
CA ASP A 126 0.02 25.29 -1.14
C ASP A 126 0.47 23.93 -0.58
N MET A 127 -0.02 22.85 -1.20
CA MET A 127 0.11 21.50 -0.66
C MET A 127 1.54 20.96 -0.79
N HIS A 128 2.02 20.35 0.28
CA HIS A 128 3.27 19.61 0.39
C HIS A 128 2.98 18.23 0.96
N ILE A 129 3.83 17.24 0.66
CA ILE A 129 3.71 15.89 1.24
C ILE A 129 5.03 15.39 1.78
N LEU A 130 5.02 14.91 3.01
CA LEU A 130 6.18 14.28 3.63
C LEU A 130 5.71 13.20 4.61
N ASP A 131 6.34 12.02 4.56
CA ASP A 131 6.11 10.90 5.47
C ASP A 131 4.63 10.53 5.67
N GLY A 132 3.85 10.51 4.57
CA GLY A 132 2.43 10.17 4.59
C GLY A 132 1.50 11.27 5.14
N ASN A 133 2.00 12.49 5.31
CA ASN A 133 1.23 13.65 5.75
C ASN A 133 1.21 14.73 4.66
N ILE A 134 0.03 15.31 4.45
CA ILE A 134 -0.13 16.50 3.61
C ILE A 134 -0.02 17.73 4.51
N TYR A 135 0.97 18.58 4.24
CA TYR A 135 1.15 19.88 4.87
C TYR A 135 0.56 20.95 3.98
N TYR A 136 -0.23 21.85 4.52
CA TYR A 136 -0.95 22.82 3.71
C TYR A 136 -1.28 24.09 4.49
N ALA A 137 -1.50 25.19 3.75
CA ALA A 137 -2.13 26.39 4.27
C ALA A 137 -3.64 26.27 4.12
N ASN A 138 -4.39 26.52 5.20
CA ASN A 138 -5.83 26.45 5.15
C ASN A 138 -6.41 27.60 4.33
N THR A 139 -7.49 27.30 3.60
CA THR A 139 -8.16 28.28 2.75
C THR A 139 -9.66 28.11 2.81
N ASN A 140 -10.39 29.05 2.22
CA ASN A 140 -11.84 29.02 2.20
C ASN A 140 -12.34 28.15 1.03
N THR A 141 -13.65 27.96 1.01
CA THR A 141 -14.34 27.09 0.05
C THR A 141 -14.16 27.57 -1.39
N GLY A 142 -13.65 26.70 -2.27
CA GLY A 142 -13.71 26.86 -3.72
C GLY A 142 -12.79 27.92 -4.36
N ASP A 143 -11.66 28.27 -3.73
CA ASP A 143 -10.76 29.34 -4.20
C ASP A 143 -11.50 30.69 -4.42
N GLN A 144 -12.64 30.88 -3.74
CA GLN A 144 -13.40 32.12 -3.86
C GLN A 144 -12.78 33.20 -2.98
N LYS A 145 -12.95 34.47 -3.32
CA LYS A 145 -12.55 35.54 -2.42
C LYS A 145 -13.53 35.63 -1.25
N ASP A 146 -13.06 35.46 -0.01
CA ASP A 146 -13.84 35.69 1.20
C ASP A 146 -13.03 36.51 2.21
N VAL A 147 -13.38 37.78 2.32
CA VAL A 147 -12.72 38.74 3.22
C VAL A 147 -13.01 38.47 4.70
N ASN A 148 -13.98 37.61 5.01
CA ASN A 148 -14.33 37.26 6.38
C ASN A 148 -13.69 35.94 6.83
N PHE A 149 -12.97 35.25 5.94
CA PHE A 149 -12.24 34.06 6.31
C PHE A 149 -10.99 34.45 7.10
N ILE A 150 -10.81 33.83 8.27
CA ILE A 150 -9.76 34.21 9.24
C ILE A 150 -8.84 33.04 9.59
N ASP A 151 -9.05 31.85 9.05
CA ASP A 151 -8.18 30.71 9.38
C ASP A 151 -7.23 30.36 8.25
N HIS A 152 -6.18 31.17 8.11
CA HIS A 152 -5.10 30.94 7.13
C HIS A 152 -3.95 30.08 7.67
N ASN A 153 -4.12 29.46 8.85
CA ASN A 153 -3.03 28.75 9.52
C ASN A 153 -2.54 27.54 8.74
N LEU A 154 -1.34 27.08 9.10
CA LEU A 154 -0.78 25.83 8.59
C LEU A 154 -1.36 24.63 9.32
N TYR A 155 -1.56 23.56 8.57
CA TYR A 155 -2.08 22.29 9.06
C TYR A 155 -1.28 21.12 8.49
N ARG A 156 -1.31 20.01 9.23
CA ARG A 156 -0.85 18.70 8.81
C ARG A 156 -2.05 17.75 8.78
N TYR A 157 -2.40 17.29 7.60
CA TYR A 157 -3.38 16.23 7.40
C TYR A 157 -2.67 14.88 7.25
N SER A 158 -2.92 13.99 8.18
CA SER A 158 -2.46 12.61 8.10
C SER A 158 -3.34 11.83 7.14
N ILE A 159 -2.78 11.42 5.99
CA ILE A 159 -3.46 10.56 5.01
C ILE A 159 -3.92 9.26 5.65
N SER A 160 -3.17 8.86 6.67
CA SER A 160 -3.25 7.58 7.32
C SER A 160 -4.30 7.45 8.38
N THR A 161 -4.58 8.54 9.10
CA THR A 161 -5.53 8.57 10.23
C THR A 161 -6.73 9.48 9.96
N GLY A 162 -6.65 10.30 8.90
CA GLY A 162 -7.58 11.41 8.67
C GLY A 162 -7.42 12.55 9.68
N GLU A 163 -6.44 12.47 10.59
CA GLU A 163 -6.21 13.51 11.59
C GLU A 163 -5.75 14.80 10.91
N ASN A 164 -6.39 15.92 11.25
CA ASN A 164 -6.02 17.24 10.79
C ASN A 164 -5.49 18.08 11.95
N THR A 165 -4.16 18.13 12.09
CA THR A 165 -3.48 18.82 13.18
C THR A 165 -3.12 20.25 12.76
N ARG A 166 -3.52 21.25 13.55
CA ARG A 166 -3.09 22.64 13.35
C ARG A 166 -1.63 22.83 13.78
N LEU A 167 -0.80 23.42 12.93
CA LEU A 167 0.63 23.64 13.17
C LEU A 167 0.96 25.05 13.65
N THR A 168 0.12 26.04 13.31
CA THR A 168 0.29 27.43 13.74
C THR A 168 -0.96 27.98 14.40
N SER A 169 -0.78 28.88 15.37
CA SER A 169 -1.87 29.56 16.08
C SER A 169 -1.75 31.08 15.90
N LEU A 170 -1.68 31.51 14.64
CA LEU A 170 -1.62 32.92 14.25
C LEU A 170 -3.03 33.51 14.24
N ASP A 171 -3.12 34.77 14.67
CA ASP A 171 -4.36 35.55 14.73
C ASP A 171 -4.47 36.44 13.48
N PHE A 172 -5.50 36.18 12.67
CA PHE A 172 -5.74 36.84 11.39
C PHE A 172 -7.00 37.69 11.49
N GLY A 173 -6.91 38.94 11.02
CA GLY A 173 -8.05 39.83 10.85
C GLY A 173 -8.91 39.50 9.63
N VAL A 174 -9.97 40.27 9.46
CA VAL A 174 -10.78 40.29 8.23
C VAL A 174 -10.19 41.28 7.22
N GLY A 175 -10.37 41.02 5.93
CA GLY A 175 -9.93 41.89 4.84
C GLY A 175 -8.92 41.23 3.90
N ASP A 176 -8.62 41.94 2.81
CA ASP A 176 -7.77 41.44 1.72
C ASP A 176 -6.29 41.33 2.11
N ASP A 177 -5.86 42.09 3.11
CA ASP A 177 -4.49 42.07 3.61
C ASP A 177 -4.23 40.93 4.62
N SER A 178 -5.22 40.06 4.87
CA SER A 178 -5.11 38.89 5.74
C SER A 178 -4.85 37.63 4.91
N TRP A 179 -3.65 37.07 4.99
CA TRP A 179 -3.25 35.93 4.17
C TRP A 179 -2.00 35.23 4.71
N LEU A 180 -1.81 33.97 4.27
CA LEU A 180 -0.59 33.19 4.47
C LEU A 180 -0.22 32.50 3.15
N SER A 181 1.05 32.46 2.79
CA SER A 181 1.64 31.81 1.62
C SER A 181 2.65 30.76 2.10
N PHE A 182 2.42 29.48 1.79
CA PHE A 182 3.30 28.39 2.24
C PHE A 182 4.19 27.91 1.09
N GLU A 183 5.44 28.34 1.04
CA GLU A 183 6.23 28.22 -0.19
C GLU A 183 7.28 27.10 -0.19
N SER A 184 7.75 26.64 0.97
CA SER A 184 8.80 25.61 1.02
C SER A 184 8.71 24.72 2.25
N LEU A 185 8.82 23.40 2.06
CA LEU A 185 9.04 22.43 3.13
C LEU A 185 10.47 21.91 3.00
N VAL A 186 11.34 22.16 3.98
CA VAL A 186 12.76 21.77 3.92
C VAL A 186 13.25 21.31 5.29
N ASP A 187 13.88 20.15 5.35
CA ASP A 187 14.45 19.57 6.58
C ASP A 187 13.44 19.54 7.75
N ASN A 188 12.20 19.13 7.47
CA ASN A 188 11.09 19.11 8.43
C ASN A 188 10.65 20.49 8.96
N TYR A 189 10.93 21.57 8.24
CA TYR A 189 10.39 22.91 8.53
C TYR A 189 9.53 23.41 7.38
N CYS A 190 8.36 23.93 7.72
CA CYS A 190 7.49 24.69 6.84
C CYS A 190 7.94 26.16 6.86
N TYR A 191 8.35 26.69 5.72
CA TYR A 191 8.72 28.09 5.50
C TYR A 191 7.60 28.81 4.76
N PHE A 192 7.18 29.94 5.32
CA PHE A 192 5.99 30.64 4.85
C PHE A 192 6.10 32.14 5.12
N SER A 193 5.34 32.91 4.36
CA SER A 193 5.09 34.32 4.63
C SER A 193 3.63 34.57 5.00
N TYR A 194 3.36 35.56 5.84
CA TYR A 194 1.98 35.94 6.16
C TYR A 194 1.84 37.42 6.51
N SER A 195 0.60 37.89 6.42
CA SER A 195 0.12 39.17 6.92
C SER A 195 -1.14 38.94 7.75
N ASN A 196 -1.20 39.55 8.95
CA ASN A 196 -2.38 39.42 9.82
C ASN A 196 -3.54 40.33 9.41
N GLY A 197 -3.33 41.22 8.43
CA GLY A 197 -4.34 42.18 7.93
C GLY A 197 -4.65 43.36 8.87
N GLN A 198 -3.86 43.60 9.92
CA GLN A 198 -4.14 44.61 10.95
C GLN A 198 -3.06 45.70 11.05
N ASP A 199 -1.78 45.32 10.98
CA ASP A 199 -0.65 46.25 11.18
C ASP A 199 0.08 46.64 9.89
N GLY A 200 -0.26 45.97 8.77
CA GLY A 200 0.37 46.20 7.48
C GLY A 200 1.84 45.78 7.45
N ILE A 201 2.25 44.84 8.29
CA ILE A 201 3.60 44.24 8.34
C ILE A 201 3.51 42.82 7.77
N TYR A 202 4.49 42.40 6.98
CA TYR A 202 4.59 41.01 6.53
C TYR A 202 5.67 40.27 7.33
N HIS A 203 5.44 38.99 7.59
CA HIS A 203 6.32 38.15 8.38
C HIS A 203 6.86 37.01 7.52
N ILE A 204 8.17 36.75 7.61
CA ILE A 204 8.82 35.57 7.03
C ILE A 204 9.14 34.62 8.19
N CYS A 205 8.51 33.45 8.19
CA CYS A 205 8.49 32.55 9.33
C CYS A 205 8.82 31.12 8.94
N ARG A 206 9.14 30.33 9.97
CA ARG A 206 9.14 28.88 9.87
C ARG A 206 8.57 28.22 11.12
N VAL A 207 8.06 27.02 10.95
CA VAL A 207 7.65 26.12 12.05
C VAL A 207 8.01 24.70 11.65
N ASN A 208 8.36 23.84 12.60
CA ASN A 208 8.63 22.45 12.24
C ASN A 208 7.33 21.68 11.89
N THR A 209 7.47 20.52 11.27
CA THR A 209 6.34 19.66 10.84
C THR A 209 5.48 19.11 11.98
N GLU A 210 5.90 19.29 13.24
CA GLU A 210 5.14 18.94 14.45
C GLU A 210 4.47 20.16 15.10
N GLY A 211 4.55 21.35 14.50
CA GLY A 211 3.97 22.58 15.03
C GLY A 211 4.76 23.18 16.19
N GLN A 212 6.01 22.76 16.37
CA GLN A 212 6.93 23.23 17.41
C GLN A 212 8.03 24.10 16.78
N ASP A 213 8.82 24.76 17.63
CA ASP A 213 9.97 25.58 17.21
C ASP A 213 9.60 26.64 16.17
N PHE A 214 8.47 27.32 16.40
CA PHE A 214 8.08 28.47 15.60
C PHE A 214 9.12 29.59 15.72
N ALA A 215 9.56 30.12 14.58
CA ALA A 215 10.50 31.23 14.52
C ALA A 215 10.10 32.23 13.44
N GLU A 216 10.05 33.52 13.82
CA GLU A 216 10.05 34.61 12.86
C GLU A 216 11.50 34.88 12.44
N LEU A 217 11.79 34.67 11.15
CA LEU A 217 13.12 34.84 10.57
C LEU A 217 13.38 36.31 10.22
N PHE A 218 12.35 36.97 9.66
CA PHE A 218 12.44 38.36 9.24
C PHE A 218 11.07 39.04 9.26
N THR A 219 11.07 40.33 9.61
CA THR A 219 9.88 41.20 9.60
C THR A 219 10.03 42.22 8.47
N ILE A 220 9.11 42.24 7.51
CA ILE A 220 9.05 43.25 6.45
C ILE A 220 8.18 44.41 6.97
N PRO A 221 8.77 45.57 7.28
CA PRO A 221 8.02 46.67 7.90
C PRO A 221 7.02 47.30 6.93
N THR A 222 5.99 47.94 7.49
CA THR A 222 4.99 48.69 6.72
C THR A 222 5.65 49.63 5.71
N GLY A 223 5.20 49.56 4.47
CA GLY A 223 5.73 50.36 3.37
C GLY A 223 6.84 49.67 2.57
N GLN A 224 7.44 48.59 3.07
CA GLN A 224 8.42 47.73 2.36
C GLN A 224 7.79 46.48 1.73
N ASN A 225 6.49 46.26 1.95
CA ASN A 225 5.74 45.14 1.41
C ASN A 225 5.64 45.19 -0.12
N VAL A 226 5.74 44.03 -0.75
CA VAL A 226 5.40 43.79 -2.15
C VAL A 226 4.07 43.02 -2.22
N GLY A 227 3.75 42.38 -3.36
CA GLY A 227 2.71 41.36 -3.40
C GLY A 227 3.11 40.14 -2.56
N ASN A 228 3.13 38.95 -3.17
CA ASN A 228 3.69 37.78 -2.49
C ASN A 228 5.22 37.94 -2.35
N PRO A 229 5.81 37.87 -1.13
CA PRO A 229 7.26 37.90 -0.95
C PRO A 229 7.99 36.74 -1.63
N ASN A 230 7.28 35.67 -2.00
CA ASN A 230 7.81 34.50 -2.70
C ASN A 230 9.02 33.91 -1.95
N VAL A 231 8.79 33.42 -0.73
CA VAL A 231 9.86 32.83 0.09
C VAL A 231 10.45 31.61 -0.60
N SER A 232 11.79 31.54 -0.67
CA SER A 232 12.50 30.43 -1.28
C SER A 232 13.69 30.00 -0.43
N VAL A 233 13.73 28.73 -0.03
CA VAL A 233 14.85 28.17 0.73
C VAL A 233 15.89 27.61 -0.24
N VAL A 234 17.12 28.11 -0.16
CA VAL A 234 18.23 27.77 -1.06
C VAL A 234 19.36 27.12 -0.28
N ASP A 235 19.86 26.00 -0.79
CA ASP A 235 20.97 25.21 -0.21
C ASP A 235 20.78 24.88 1.29
N LYS A 236 19.51 24.76 1.73
CA LYS A 236 19.13 24.47 3.13
C LYS A 236 19.67 25.47 4.17
N ARG A 237 20.11 26.65 3.73
CA ARG A 237 20.75 27.67 4.58
C ARG A 237 20.21 29.07 4.38
N TYR A 238 19.95 29.44 3.13
CA TYR A 238 19.56 30.80 2.78
C TYR A 238 18.06 30.86 2.53
N VAL A 239 17.43 31.96 2.96
CA VAL A 239 16.03 32.26 2.66
C VAL A 239 16.00 33.52 1.81
N TYR A 240 15.57 33.36 0.56
CA TYR A 240 15.35 34.46 -0.38
C TYR A 240 13.88 34.91 -0.32
N PHE A 241 13.64 36.22 -0.44
CA PHE A 241 12.31 36.81 -0.47
C PHE A 241 12.37 38.23 -1.04
N LEU A 242 11.23 38.75 -1.51
CA LEU A 242 11.10 40.09 -2.10
C LEU A 242 10.66 41.11 -1.06
N THR A 243 11.24 42.31 -1.14
CA THR A 243 10.74 43.55 -0.53
C THR A 243 10.85 44.69 -1.55
N LYS A 244 10.34 45.89 -1.26
CA LYS A 244 10.53 47.04 -2.16
C LYS A 244 11.99 47.45 -2.34
N ASP A 245 12.86 47.10 -1.40
CA ASP A 245 14.30 47.34 -1.52
C ASP A 245 14.97 46.37 -2.51
N GLY A 246 14.33 45.24 -2.85
CA GLY A 246 14.81 44.28 -3.84
C GLY A 246 14.68 42.81 -3.42
N LEU A 247 15.47 41.94 -4.06
CA LEU A 247 15.62 40.55 -3.65
C LEU A 247 16.51 40.47 -2.42
N ASN A 248 15.98 39.99 -1.31
CA ASN A 248 16.67 39.80 -0.05
C ASN A 248 17.21 38.38 0.07
N CYS A 249 18.29 38.21 0.83
CA CYS A 249 18.87 36.94 1.22
C CYS A 249 19.16 36.96 2.72
N TYR A 250 18.42 36.15 3.47
CA TYR A 250 18.61 35.90 4.89
C TYR A 250 19.43 34.63 5.10
N ASP A 251 20.58 34.77 5.76
CA ASP A 251 21.42 33.63 6.16
C ASP A 251 20.95 33.10 7.52
N MET A 252 20.37 31.90 7.53
CA MET A 252 19.84 31.30 8.76
C MET A 252 20.92 30.95 9.80
N GLU A 253 22.18 30.74 9.39
CA GLU A 253 23.27 30.46 10.33
C GLU A 253 23.70 31.73 11.07
N THR A 254 23.91 32.83 10.33
CA THR A 254 24.38 34.09 10.92
C THR A 254 23.24 34.99 11.40
N LYS A 255 22.00 34.67 11.03
CA LYS A 255 20.78 35.46 11.28
C LYS A 255 20.89 36.89 10.76
N GLN A 256 21.50 37.04 9.58
CA GLN A 256 21.70 38.35 8.94
C GLN A 256 20.94 38.39 7.62
N ASN A 257 20.30 39.53 7.36
CA ASN A 257 19.67 39.82 6.08
C ASN A 257 20.56 40.75 5.25
N SER A 258 20.56 40.54 3.93
CA SER A 258 21.19 41.43 2.95
C SER A 258 20.31 41.56 1.71
N VAL A 259 20.35 42.71 1.04
CA VAL A 259 19.69 42.89 -0.26
C VAL A 259 20.64 42.38 -1.34
N ALA A 260 20.36 41.20 -1.88
CA ALA A 260 21.15 40.54 -2.91
C ALA A 260 21.09 41.28 -4.25
N ILE A 261 19.89 41.74 -4.65
CA ILE A 261 19.68 42.50 -5.88
C ILE A 261 18.84 43.75 -5.56
N PRO A 262 19.47 44.92 -5.38
CA PRO A 262 18.76 46.16 -5.06
C PRO A 262 17.76 46.58 -6.14
N GLY A 263 16.55 46.94 -5.72
CA GLY A 263 15.46 47.39 -6.59
C GLY A 263 14.87 46.31 -7.49
N PHE A 264 15.22 45.04 -7.29
CA PHE A 264 14.66 43.93 -8.05
C PHE A 264 13.20 43.66 -7.65
N ASP A 265 12.34 43.52 -8.65
CA ASP A 265 10.92 43.17 -8.47
C ASP A 265 10.50 42.19 -9.57
N CYS A 266 9.59 41.28 -9.24
CA CYS A 266 9.09 40.27 -10.16
C CYS A 266 7.76 39.70 -9.65
N GLN A 267 7.00 39.03 -10.52
CA GLN A 267 5.80 38.30 -10.11
C GLN A 267 6.14 37.00 -9.38
N ASN A 268 7.06 36.22 -9.95
CA ASN A 268 7.51 34.94 -9.42
C ASN A 268 8.97 34.69 -9.81
N TYR A 269 9.69 33.91 -8.99
CA TYR A 269 11.04 33.49 -9.30
C TYR A 269 11.36 32.07 -8.83
N ILE A 270 12.38 31.45 -9.45
CA ILE A 270 12.99 30.19 -9.03
C ILE A 270 14.51 30.35 -9.11
N ILE A 271 15.19 29.99 -8.02
CA ILE A 271 16.66 29.94 -7.99
C ILE A 271 17.10 28.51 -8.31
N TYR A 272 17.86 28.32 -9.38
CA TYR A 272 18.30 27.00 -9.84
C TYR A 272 19.73 27.06 -10.37
N ASP A 273 20.62 26.25 -9.79
CA ASP A 273 22.06 26.18 -10.11
C ASP A 273 22.75 27.57 -10.15
N GLY A 274 22.43 28.45 -9.19
CA GLY A 274 22.97 29.82 -9.12
C GLY A 274 22.38 30.81 -10.12
N THR A 275 21.38 30.40 -10.90
CA THR A 275 20.64 31.26 -11.81
C THR A 275 19.27 31.60 -11.22
N LEU A 276 18.92 32.88 -11.22
CA LEU A 276 17.60 33.39 -10.86
C LEU A 276 16.74 33.46 -12.13
N TYR A 277 15.73 32.60 -12.23
CA TYR A 277 14.70 32.67 -13.27
C TYR A 277 13.48 33.40 -12.74
N TYR A 278 12.88 34.29 -13.52
CA TYR A 278 11.78 35.13 -13.04
C TYR A 278 10.87 35.66 -14.15
N THR A 279 9.64 36.00 -13.77
CA THR A 279 8.61 36.60 -14.64
C THR A 279 8.18 37.98 -14.13
N GLU A 280 7.73 38.84 -15.02
CA GLU A 280 7.19 40.18 -14.72
C GLU A 280 5.75 40.31 -15.26
N GLU A 281 5.15 41.50 -15.22
CA GLU A 281 3.82 41.77 -15.80
C GLU A 281 3.83 41.82 -17.34
N ASP A 282 4.49 40.85 -17.97
CA ASP A 282 4.68 40.76 -19.41
C ASP A 282 4.98 39.31 -19.86
N PRO A 283 4.97 38.99 -21.17
CA PRO A 283 5.00 37.61 -21.64
C PRO A 283 6.42 37.01 -21.71
N TYR A 284 7.37 37.49 -20.90
CA TYR A 284 8.76 37.05 -20.97
C TYR A 284 9.17 36.24 -19.73
N LEU A 285 9.94 35.18 -19.95
CA LEU A 285 10.74 34.55 -18.89
C LEU A 285 12.16 35.09 -18.99
N ARG A 286 12.67 35.59 -17.87
CA ARG A 286 14.02 36.14 -17.77
C ARG A 286 14.88 35.30 -16.85
N SER A 287 16.18 35.49 -16.98
CA SER A 287 17.16 34.99 -16.03
C SER A 287 18.21 36.04 -15.71
N SER A 288 18.84 35.91 -14.55
CA SER A 288 20.02 36.67 -14.14
C SER A 288 20.85 35.83 -13.17
N ASP A 289 22.07 36.27 -12.87
CA ASP A 289 22.77 35.75 -11.69
C ASP A 289 22.20 36.35 -10.39
N LEU A 290 22.57 35.80 -9.23
CA LEU A 290 22.09 36.26 -7.92
C LEU A 290 22.59 37.66 -7.51
N THR A 291 23.38 38.33 -8.36
CA THR A 291 23.77 39.75 -8.19
C THR A 291 22.97 40.69 -9.11
N GLY A 292 22.05 40.13 -9.91
CA GLY A 292 21.28 40.84 -10.94
C GLY A 292 22.04 41.09 -12.23
N GLY A 293 23.27 40.56 -12.36
CA GLY A 293 24.08 40.60 -13.57
C GLY A 293 23.66 39.55 -14.59
N ASN A 294 24.30 39.58 -15.76
CA ASN A 294 24.11 38.59 -16.84
C ASN A 294 22.64 38.36 -17.25
N GLN A 295 21.84 39.43 -17.24
CA GLN A 295 20.43 39.33 -17.56
C GLN A 295 20.19 38.83 -18.98
N LYS A 296 19.25 37.91 -19.13
CA LYS A 296 18.86 37.31 -20.42
C LYS A 296 17.35 37.07 -20.47
N THR A 297 16.73 37.41 -21.60
CA THR A 297 15.42 36.86 -21.98
C THR A 297 15.60 35.39 -22.35
N VAL A 298 15.14 34.49 -21.49
CA VAL A 298 15.17 33.04 -21.71
C VAL A 298 14.09 32.64 -22.69
N TYR A 299 12.92 33.26 -22.58
CA TYR A 299 11.79 33.00 -23.45
C TYR A 299 11.06 34.29 -23.82
N ASP A 300 10.72 34.42 -25.11
CA ASP A 300 9.96 35.53 -25.68
C ASP A 300 8.57 35.07 -26.12
N GLY A 301 7.57 35.32 -25.27
CA GLY A 301 6.17 34.99 -25.51
C GLY A 301 5.39 36.05 -26.30
N SER A 302 6.02 37.12 -26.77
CA SER A 302 5.32 38.21 -27.49
C SER A 302 4.65 37.75 -28.80
N GLY A 303 5.09 36.61 -29.35
CA GLY A 303 4.58 36.04 -30.59
C GLY A 303 3.45 35.02 -30.45
N ILE A 304 2.93 34.75 -29.24
CA ILE A 304 2.03 33.61 -28.96
C ILE A 304 0.60 33.72 -29.57
N GLY A 305 0.30 34.80 -30.27
CA GLY A 305 -0.98 34.97 -30.98
C GLY A 305 -2.17 35.33 -30.09
N PHE A 306 -1.95 35.55 -28.79
CA PHE A 306 -2.90 36.13 -27.85
C PHE A 306 -2.18 37.02 -26.83
N PHE A 307 -2.92 37.89 -26.14
CA PHE A 307 -2.38 38.74 -25.08
C PHE A 307 -2.29 37.95 -23.78
N ALA A 308 -1.08 37.51 -23.44
CA ALA A 308 -0.85 36.81 -22.18
C ALA A 308 -0.89 37.81 -21.01
N ASP A 309 -1.76 37.54 -20.04
CA ASP A 309 -1.87 38.31 -18.79
C ASP A 309 -1.10 37.67 -17.62
N SER A 310 -0.57 36.46 -17.83
CA SER A 310 0.23 35.75 -16.84
C SER A 310 1.18 34.75 -17.50
N VAL A 311 2.41 34.71 -16.99
CA VAL A 311 3.42 33.69 -17.33
C VAL A 311 3.77 32.91 -16.06
N GLN A 312 3.50 31.62 -16.07
CA GLN A 312 3.88 30.69 -15.01
C GLN A 312 4.95 29.75 -15.53
N PHE A 313 5.87 29.31 -14.67
CA PHE A 313 6.91 28.41 -15.10
C PHE A 313 7.36 27.44 -14.01
N ASN A 314 7.99 26.37 -14.44
CA ASN A 314 8.49 25.30 -13.60
C ASN A 314 9.84 24.80 -14.15
N ILE A 315 10.70 24.29 -13.28
CA ILE A 315 11.99 23.69 -13.66
C ILE A 315 12.01 22.27 -13.12
N TYR A 316 12.13 21.30 -14.02
CA TYR A 316 12.21 19.88 -13.69
C TYR A 316 13.25 19.21 -14.59
N ASP A 317 14.19 18.47 -14.00
CA ASP A 317 15.22 17.71 -14.71
C ASP A 317 15.94 18.53 -15.80
N GLU A 318 16.53 19.67 -15.40
CA GLU A 318 17.23 20.61 -16.29
C GLU A 318 16.37 21.13 -17.46
N THR A 319 15.04 21.05 -17.36
CA THR A 319 14.09 21.50 -18.39
C THR A 319 13.16 22.56 -17.81
N ILE A 320 13.00 23.66 -18.53
CA ILE A 320 12.05 24.72 -18.21
C ILE A 320 10.71 24.39 -18.87
N TYR A 321 9.63 24.53 -18.12
CA TYR A 321 8.25 24.46 -18.59
C TYR A 321 7.61 25.82 -18.38
N VAL A 322 7.09 26.44 -19.44
CA VAL A 322 6.45 27.76 -19.40
C VAL A 322 5.01 27.64 -19.87
N LEU A 323 4.10 28.20 -19.09
CA LEU A 323 2.71 28.42 -19.45
C LEU A 323 2.45 29.92 -19.55
N GLU A 324 2.24 30.41 -20.76
CA GLU A 324 1.61 31.71 -20.96
C GLU A 324 0.10 31.52 -21.03
N LYS A 325 -0.65 32.41 -20.37
CA LYS A 325 -2.11 32.33 -20.36
C LYS A 325 -2.77 33.70 -20.44
N SER A 326 -3.99 33.68 -20.96
CA SER A 326 -4.91 34.82 -20.99
C SER A 326 -6.22 34.37 -20.36
N SER A 327 -6.54 34.94 -19.21
CA SER A 327 -7.77 34.68 -18.49
C SER A 327 -8.98 35.27 -19.23
N GLU A 328 -8.83 36.46 -19.80
CA GLU A 328 -9.88 37.12 -20.58
C GLU A 328 -10.19 36.35 -21.87
N GLN A 329 -9.16 35.96 -22.62
CA GLN A 329 -9.34 35.25 -23.89
C GLN A 329 -9.59 33.75 -23.70
N LYS A 330 -9.41 33.24 -22.47
CA LYS A 330 -9.42 31.81 -22.14
C LYS A 330 -8.50 31.03 -23.08
N MET A 331 -7.24 31.45 -23.12
CA MET A 331 -6.19 30.83 -23.93
C MET A 331 -4.99 30.53 -23.06
N GLY A 332 -4.20 29.55 -23.46
CA GLY A 332 -2.89 29.32 -22.87
C GLY A 332 -2.06 28.39 -23.73
N SER A 333 -0.74 28.48 -23.61
CA SER A 333 0.19 27.60 -24.31
C SER A 333 1.24 27.10 -23.33
N LEU A 334 1.36 25.79 -23.20
CA LEU A 334 2.39 25.15 -22.39
C LEU A 334 3.51 24.68 -23.30
N LYS A 335 4.73 25.12 -23.03
CA LYS A 335 5.94 24.76 -23.77
C LYS A 335 7.02 24.23 -22.84
N LYS A 336 7.98 23.49 -23.39
CA LYS A 336 9.23 23.15 -22.73
C LYS A 336 10.45 23.61 -23.52
N MET A 337 11.54 23.87 -22.83
CA MET A 337 12.80 24.33 -23.40
C MET A 337 13.97 23.97 -22.48
N THR A 338 15.19 24.07 -23.00
CA THR A 338 16.42 23.95 -22.19
C THR A 338 16.57 25.14 -21.23
N LEU A 339 17.44 25.03 -20.21
CA LEU A 339 17.70 26.10 -19.23
C LEU A 339 18.16 27.44 -19.84
N ASP A 340 18.71 27.42 -21.04
CA ASP A 340 19.12 28.60 -21.80
C ASP A 340 18.07 29.10 -22.79
N GLY A 341 16.88 28.49 -22.82
CA GLY A 341 15.76 28.91 -23.66
C GLY A 341 15.79 28.39 -25.10
N ASN A 342 16.68 27.45 -25.39
CA ASN A 342 16.75 26.81 -26.70
C ASN A 342 15.80 25.60 -26.78
N ASP A 343 15.66 25.05 -27.99
CA ASP A 343 14.86 23.84 -28.26
C ASP A 343 13.41 23.93 -27.73
N VAL A 344 12.75 25.06 -27.99
CA VAL A 344 11.37 25.29 -27.59
C VAL A 344 10.45 24.28 -28.29
N VAL A 345 9.70 23.52 -27.49
CA VAL A 345 8.76 22.49 -27.94
C VAL A 345 7.38 22.73 -27.32
N ASP A 346 6.36 22.77 -28.16
CA ASP A 346 4.96 22.86 -27.72
C ASP A 346 4.51 21.55 -27.05
N ILE A 347 3.81 21.68 -25.92
CA ILE A 347 3.20 20.56 -25.21
C ILE A 347 1.68 20.57 -25.40
N ALA A 348 1.04 21.71 -25.13
CA ALA A 348 -0.41 21.82 -25.17
C ALA A 348 -0.88 23.28 -25.37
N GLU A 349 -2.07 23.44 -25.93
CA GLU A 349 -2.76 24.72 -26.09
C GLU A 349 -4.09 24.71 -25.31
N ASP A 350 -4.67 25.89 -25.15
CA ASP A 350 -5.89 26.16 -24.36
C ASP A 350 -5.79 25.73 -22.88
N ILE A 351 -4.58 25.72 -22.33
CA ILE A 351 -4.32 25.32 -20.94
C ILE A 351 -4.54 26.50 -19.99
N ASN A 352 -5.13 26.22 -18.82
CA ASN A 352 -5.32 27.23 -17.76
C ASN A 352 -4.39 27.04 -16.56
N TRP A 353 -3.82 25.84 -16.40
CA TRP A 353 -3.01 25.46 -15.26
C TRP A 353 -2.19 24.19 -15.52
N PHE A 354 -1.02 24.09 -14.89
CA PHE A 354 -0.23 22.86 -14.84
C PHE A 354 0.57 22.72 -13.53
N ASN A 355 0.90 21.49 -13.14
CA ASN A 355 1.90 21.13 -12.11
C ASN A 355 2.69 19.90 -12.60
N ILE A 356 3.91 19.72 -12.10
CA ILE A 356 4.76 18.55 -12.41
C ILE A 356 4.93 17.72 -11.14
N VAL A 357 4.46 16.47 -11.16
CA VAL A 357 4.53 15.58 -10.01
C VAL A 357 5.01 14.20 -10.45
N ASN A 358 6.05 13.69 -9.79
CA ASN A 358 6.64 12.36 -10.06
C ASN A 358 6.92 12.10 -11.55
N GLY A 359 7.53 13.08 -12.25
CA GLY A 359 7.89 12.96 -13.67
C GLY A 359 6.72 13.06 -14.67
N ASN A 360 5.53 13.46 -14.20
CA ASN A 360 4.36 13.68 -15.04
C ASN A 360 3.93 15.15 -14.98
N VAL A 361 3.63 15.73 -16.13
CA VAL A 361 2.94 17.02 -16.24
C VAL A 361 1.46 16.76 -16.10
N PHE A 362 0.82 17.43 -15.14
CA PHE A 362 -0.62 17.45 -14.97
C PHE A 362 -1.13 18.80 -15.41
N LEU A 363 -2.25 18.82 -16.13
CA LEU A 363 -2.78 20.03 -16.74
C LEU A 363 -4.30 20.04 -16.80
N ARG A 364 -4.85 21.25 -16.89
CA ARG A 364 -6.27 21.53 -17.08
C ARG A 364 -6.47 22.50 -18.23
N TYR A 365 -7.58 22.32 -18.95
CA TYR A 365 -7.94 23.15 -20.09
C TYR A 365 -8.94 24.22 -19.70
N TRP A 366 -8.98 25.32 -20.44
CA TRP A 366 -10.10 26.24 -20.38
C TRP A 366 -11.38 25.56 -20.87
N ASP A 367 -12.42 25.63 -20.04
CA ASP A 367 -13.69 24.98 -20.32
C ASP A 367 -14.29 25.46 -21.67
N GLY A 368 -14.67 24.50 -22.51
CA GLY A 368 -15.28 24.77 -23.81
C GLY A 368 -14.32 25.18 -24.94
N LYS A 369 -13.00 25.05 -24.76
CA LYS A 369 -11.99 25.27 -25.81
C LYS A 369 -11.59 23.95 -26.48
N SER A 370 -10.40 23.44 -26.20
CA SER A 370 -9.93 22.15 -26.73
C SER A 370 -10.51 20.96 -25.97
N LYS A 371 -10.64 21.06 -24.64
CA LYS A 371 -11.12 19.99 -23.75
C LYS A 371 -11.93 20.59 -22.58
N PRO A 372 -12.80 19.82 -21.92
CA PRO A 372 -13.52 20.30 -20.74
C PRO A 372 -12.57 20.55 -19.56
N ASP A 373 -12.88 21.55 -18.74
CA ASP A 373 -12.18 21.80 -17.46
C ASP A 373 -12.69 20.86 -16.34
N THR A 374 -13.51 19.88 -16.70
CA THR A 374 -14.08 18.88 -15.81
C THR A 374 -13.17 17.66 -15.66
N GLU A 375 -11.96 17.70 -16.20
CA GLU A 375 -11.05 16.56 -16.25
C GLU A 375 -9.61 16.96 -15.89
N LEU A 376 -8.91 16.04 -15.22
CA LEU A 376 -7.47 16.12 -14.98
C LEU A 376 -6.75 15.32 -16.06
N TYR A 377 -5.85 15.97 -16.78
CA TYR A 377 -5.05 15.35 -17.83
C TYR A 377 -3.60 15.21 -17.41
N THR A 378 -2.91 14.23 -18.00
CA THR A 378 -1.51 13.97 -17.71
C THR A 378 -0.68 13.65 -18.96
N TYR A 379 0.60 14.01 -18.90
CA TYR A 379 1.64 13.75 -19.88
C TYR A 379 2.88 13.22 -19.15
N ASN A 380 3.34 12.02 -19.47
CA ASN A 380 4.56 11.47 -18.90
C ASN A 380 5.79 12.00 -19.64
N ILE A 381 6.70 12.65 -18.90
CA ILE A 381 7.85 13.35 -19.47
C ILE A 381 8.82 12.36 -20.12
N ALA A 382 9.17 11.28 -19.41
CA ALA A 382 10.17 10.31 -19.85
C ALA A 382 9.68 9.46 -21.04
N ALA A 383 8.41 9.05 -21.01
CA ALA A 383 7.80 8.24 -22.07
C ALA A 383 7.33 9.07 -23.27
N ASN A 384 7.26 10.40 -23.14
CA ASN A 384 6.74 11.32 -24.15
C ASN A 384 5.38 10.86 -24.71
N THR A 385 4.48 10.44 -23.83
CA THR A 385 3.17 9.90 -24.20
C THR A 385 2.24 11.01 -24.71
N PRO A 386 1.22 10.70 -25.53
CA PRO A 386 0.13 11.64 -25.76
C PRO A 386 -0.55 12.06 -24.45
N ILE A 387 -1.11 13.27 -24.41
CA ILE A 387 -1.86 13.76 -23.24
C ILE A 387 -3.11 12.91 -23.05
N GLY A 388 -3.13 12.13 -21.97
CA GLY A 388 -4.23 11.25 -21.58
C GLY A 388 -5.12 11.88 -20.52
N GLN A 389 -6.40 11.51 -20.52
CA GLN A 389 -7.29 11.79 -19.40
C GLN A 389 -6.94 10.86 -18.25
N MET A 390 -6.77 11.41 -17.05
CA MET A 390 -6.52 10.64 -15.84
C MET A 390 -7.77 10.54 -14.96
N VAL A 391 -8.41 11.68 -14.67
CA VAL A 391 -9.60 11.75 -13.81
C VAL A 391 -10.67 12.58 -14.48
N ASN A 392 -11.92 12.11 -14.45
CA ASN A 392 -13.09 12.94 -14.67
C ASN A 392 -13.63 13.39 -13.31
N PHE A 393 -13.71 14.71 -13.07
CA PHE A 393 -14.07 15.27 -11.78
C PHE A 393 -15.52 15.01 -11.38
N ASP A 394 -16.46 14.98 -12.33
CA ASP A 394 -17.86 14.67 -12.05
C ASP A 394 -18.03 13.18 -11.69
N ALA A 395 -17.35 12.29 -12.43
CA ALA A 395 -17.31 10.87 -12.10
C ALA A 395 -16.60 10.60 -10.76
N ALA A 396 -15.56 11.38 -10.45
CA ALA A 396 -14.88 11.32 -9.15
C ALA A 396 -15.85 11.64 -8.01
N ILE A 397 -16.70 12.66 -8.15
CA ILE A 397 -17.72 13.00 -7.13
C ILE A 397 -18.74 11.86 -7.01
N ALA A 398 -19.24 11.33 -8.13
CA ALA A 398 -20.25 10.28 -8.13
C ALA A 398 -19.74 8.94 -7.57
N ASN A 399 -18.48 8.61 -7.82
CA ASN A 399 -17.85 7.34 -7.43
C ASN A 399 -17.08 7.43 -6.12
N ALA A 400 -16.83 8.63 -5.61
CA ALA A 400 -16.20 8.81 -4.31
C ALA A 400 -17.08 8.19 -3.24
N LYS A 401 -16.55 7.14 -2.60
CA LYS A 401 -17.12 6.65 -1.35
C LYS A 401 -17.18 7.83 -0.36
N PRO A 402 -18.23 7.91 0.49
CA PRO A 402 -18.30 8.94 1.53
C PRO A 402 -17.01 8.91 2.37
N GLU A 403 -16.70 10.08 2.95
CA GLU A 403 -15.54 10.33 3.82
C GLU A 403 -15.18 9.07 4.59
N VAL A 404 -13.92 8.63 4.50
CA VAL A 404 -13.47 7.55 5.38
C VAL A 404 -13.57 8.13 6.79
N GLU A 405 -14.69 7.87 7.47
CA GLU A 405 -14.69 7.79 8.92
C GLU A 405 -13.73 6.65 9.21
N MET A 406 -12.46 7.02 9.28
CA MET A 406 -11.43 6.15 9.76
C MET A 406 -11.81 5.83 11.19
N PRO A 407 -12.04 4.55 11.49
CA PRO A 407 -12.56 4.23 12.79
C PRO A 407 -11.47 4.65 13.78
N GLN A 408 -11.81 5.57 14.69
CA GLN A 408 -11.03 5.94 15.85
C GLN A 408 -11.01 4.74 16.80
N ILE A 409 -10.52 3.60 16.33
CA ILE A 409 -10.41 2.38 17.11
C ILE A 409 -9.20 2.60 17.99
N ASN A 410 -9.42 3.15 19.18
CA ASN A 410 -8.37 3.24 20.20
C ASN A 410 -7.87 1.84 20.62
N ASP A 411 -8.66 0.80 20.35
CA ASP A 411 -8.39 -0.61 20.61
C ASP A 411 -7.96 -1.39 19.36
N TYR A 412 -7.92 -2.71 19.48
CA TYR A 412 -7.61 -3.65 18.41
C TYR A 412 -8.69 -3.67 17.32
N ILE A 413 -8.29 -3.82 16.06
CA ILE A 413 -9.16 -4.11 14.93
C ILE A 413 -9.72 -5.54 15.06
N PHE A 414 -8.86 -6.50 15.42
CA PHE A 414 -9.28 -7.87 15.74
C PHE A 414 -8.59 -8.34 17.01
N SER A 415 -9.15 -8.06 18.18
CA SER A 415 -8.58 -8.38 19.50
C SER A 415 -8.18 -9.87 19.64
N ASP A 416 -8.88 -10.76 18.95
CA ASP A 416 -8.71 -12.21 18.95
C ASP A 416 -7.87 -12.77 17.78
N SER A 417 -7.26 -11.92 16.94
CA SER A 417 -6.43 -12.33 15.80
C SER A 417 -5.15 -13.11 16.19
N SER A 418 -4.77 -13.10 17.46
CA SER A 418 -3.68 -13.95 18.00
C SER A 418 -4.16 -15.31 18.52
N THR A 419 -5.47 -15.49 18.71
CA THR A 419 -6.08 -16.66 19.39
C THR A 419 -7.08 -17.42 18.52
N ARG A 420 -7.55 -16.86 17.40
CA ARG A 420 -8.33 -17.59 16.39
C ARG A 420 -8.02 -17.14 14.97
N VAL A 421 -8.34 -18.00 14.01
CA VAL A 421 -8.32 -17.64 12.59
C VAL A 421 -9.53 -16.76 12.24
N LEU A 422 -9.30 -15.67 11.52
CA LEU A 422 -10.34 -14.77 11.03
C LEU A 422 -11.12 -15.43 9.90
N THR A 423 -12.44 -15.26 9.90
CA THR A 423 -13.29 -15.77 8.82
C THR A 423 -13.13 -14.91 7.57
N ASP A 424 -13.40 -15.50 6.41
CA ASP A 424 -13.32 -14.78 5.14
C ASP A 424 -14.30 -13.60 5.10
N ALA A 425 -15.49 -13.76 5.69
CA ALA A 425 -16.48 -12.69 5.78
C ALA A 425 -15.98 -11.50 6.60
N GLU A 426 -15.34 -11.75 7.75
CA GLU A 426 -14.77 -10.70 8.60
C GLU A 426 -13.65 -9.94 7.88
N VAL A 427 -12.75 -10.66 7.21
CA VAL A 427 -11.64 -10.04 6.47
C VAL A 427 -12.17 -9.29 5.25
N ASN A 428 -13.16 -9.84 4.54
CA ASN A 428 -13.74 -9.21 3.35
C ASN A 428 -14.59 -7.98 3.67
N ALA A 429 -15.11 -7.86 4.89
CA ALA A 429 -15.83 -6.67 5.35
C ALA A 429 -14.92 -5.44 5.53
N LEU A 430 -13.62 -5.64 5.74
CA LEU A 430 -12.64 -4.55 5.81
C LEU A 430 -12.46 -3.90 4.44
N ASP A 431 -11.98 -2.66 4.38
CA ASP A 431 -11.36 -2.13 3.17
C ASP A 431 -9.85 -2.46 3.11
N GLN A 432 -9.18 -2.07 2.02
CA GLN A 432 -7.74 -2.37 1.82
C GLN A 432 -6.84 -1.71 2.88
N ASN A 433 -7.18 -0.50 3.30
CA ASN A 433 -6.40 0.25 4.29
C ASN A 433 -6.62 -0.35 5.67
N ILE A 434 -7.87 -0.62 6.07
CA ILE A 434 -8.15 -1.27 7.34
C ILE A 434 -7.52 -2.67 7.38
N ALA A 435 -7.49 -3.41 6.26
CA ALA A 435 -6.78 -4.68 6.16
C ALA A 435 -5.26 -4.53 6.33
N ARG A 436 -4.65 -3.45 5.79
CA ARG A 436 -3.24 -3.11 6.06
C ARG A 436 -2.99 -2.86 7.54
N TYR A 437 -3.88 -2.15 8.24
CA TYR A 437 -3.74 -1.95 9.68
C TYR A 437 -3.94 -3.24 10.47
N ALA A 438 -4.96 -4.03 10.17
CA ALA A 438 -5.22 -5.32 10.81
C ALA A 438 -4.05 -6.30 10.62
N LEU A 439 -3.43 -6.31 9.43
CA LEU A 439 -2.22 -7.09 9.17
C LEU A 439 -1.07 -6.65 10.07
N ASN A 440 -0.82 -5.34 10.12
CA ASN A 440 0.28 -4.80 10.89
C ASN A 440 0.03 -4.83 12.40
N GLU A 441 -1.23 -4.94 12.84
CA GLU A 441 -1.57 -5.19 14.24
C GLU A 441 -1.00 -6.51 14.74
N ILE A 442 -1.04 -7.56 13.91
CA ILE A 442 -0.46 -8.87 14.25
C ILE A 442 1.06 -8.75 14.49
N TYR A 443 1.76 -8.00 13.65
CA TYR A 443 3.18 -7.72 13.82
C TYR A 443 3.46 -6.80 15.01
N ALA A 444 2.62 -5.78 15.22
CA ALA A 444 2.73 -4.82 16.32
C ALA A 444 2.61 -5.50 17.69
N ARG A 445 1.70 -6.48 17.82
CA ARG A 445 1.55 -7.33 19.02
C ARG A 445 2.83 -8.08 19.39
N ARG A 446 3.70 -8.34 18.43
CA ARG A 446 5.01 -8.99 18.62
C ARG A 446 6.15 -7.98 18.83
N GLY A 447 5.82 -6.70 19.00
CA GLY A 447 6.79 -5.63 19.24
C GLY A 447 7.55 -5.18 18.00
N ARG A 448 7.08 -5.52 16.79
CA ARG A 448 7.69 -5.08 15.54
C ARG A 448 7.44 -3.58 15.32
N LYS A 449 8.51 -2.82 15.05
CA LYS A 449 8.46 -1.45 14.55
C LYS A 449 8.19 -1.41 13.04
N PHE A 450 7.84 -0.26 12.51
CA PHE A 450 7.48 -0.07 11.10
C PHE A 450 8.35 1.03 10.48
N LYS A 451 8.84 0.77 9.25
CA LYS A 451 9.53 1.80 8.43
C LYS A 451 8.56 2.84 7.90
N ASP A 452 7.34 2.40 7.69
CA ASP A 452 6.22 3.23 7.28
C ASP A 452 5.81 4.10 8.48
N GLN A 453 6.05 5.40 8.35
CA GLN A 453 5.84 6.35 9.44
C GLN A 453 4.37 6.44 9.85
N GLU A 454 3.45 6.24 8.89
CA GLU A 454 2.01 6.16 9.13
C GLU A 454 1.68 4.99 10.07
N LEU A 455 2.16 3.78 9.76
CA LEU A 455 1.93 2.60 10.60
C LEU A 455 2.60 2.76 11.95
N GLN A 456 3.82 3.29 11.98
CA GLN A 456 4.55 3.50 13.24
C GLN A 456 3.80 4.49 14.15
N ASN A 457 3.30 5.60 13.62
CA ASN A 457 2.54 6.59 14.38
C ASN A 457 1.21 6.03 14.87
N TYR A 458 0.48 5.32 14.00
CA TYR A 458 -0.77 4.66 14.36
C TYR A 458 -0.60 3.70 15.55
N PHE A 459 0.42 2.83 15.51
CA PHE A 459 0.65 1.87 16.59
C PHE A 459 1.24 2.52 17.84
N ASN A 460 2.10 3.53 17.71
CA ASN A 460 2.58 4.32 18.86
C ASN A 460 1.43 4.97 19.66
N GLY A 461 0.31 5.30 18.99
CA GLY A 461 -0.90 5.80 19.64
C GLY A 461 -1.70 4.75 20.42
N LYS A 462 -1.36 3.45 20.32
CA LYS A 462 -2.06 2.38 21.02
C LYS A 462 -1.43 2.11 22.38
N SER A 463 -2.25 2.13 23.44
CA SER A 463 -1.80 1.89 24.81
C SER A 463 -1.17 0.51 25.03
N TRP A 464 -1.52 -0.47 24.20
CA TRP A 464 -1.04 -1.85 24.27
C TRP A 464 0.24 -2.10 23.44
N TYR A 465 0.63 -1.18 22.56
CA TYR A 465 1.75 -1.40 21.66
C TYR A 465 3.09 -1.03 22.30
N VAL A 466 4.06 -1.94 22.18
CA VAL A 466 5.43 -1.74 22.68
C VAL A 466 6.44 -2.15 21.60
N GLY A 467 6.76 -1.22 20.70
CA GLY A 467 7.70 -1.45 19.60
C GLY A 467 9.16 -1.53 20.05
N THR A 468 9.73 -2.73 20.08
CA THR A 468 11.12 -3.00 20.55
C THR A 468 12.01 -3.64 19.49
N ILE A 469 11.44 -4.21 18.43
CA ILE A 469 12.14 -4.96 17.40
C ILE A 469 12.15 -4.13 16.11
N GLU A 470 13.35 -3.79 15.61
CA GLU A 470 13.48 -3.08 14.34
C GLU A 470 12.91 -3.90 13.17
N PRO A 471 12.35 -3.26 12.13
CA PRO A 471 11.66 -3.94 11.02
C PRO A 471 12.52 -5.03 10.34
N GLU A 472 13.83 -4.80 10.22
CA GLU A 472 14.79 -5.72 9.58
C GLU A 472 15.19 -6.90 10.48
N ASN A 473 14.98 -6.77 11.78
CA ASN A 473 15.36 -7.76 12.79
C ASN A 473 14.17 -8.61 13.23
N PHE A 474 12.99 -8.38 12.67
CA PHE A 474 11.79 -9.15 13.00
C PHE A 474 11.87 -10.56 12.40
N ASP A 475 11.80 -11.57 13.25
CA ASP A 475 11.72 -12.96 12.82
C ASP A 475 10.26 -13.35 12.57
N GLU A 476 9.88 -13.56 11.31
CA GLU A 476 8.53 -14.03 10.93
C GLU A 476 8.19 -15.41 11.53
N ASN A 477 9.20 -16.19 11.94
CA ASN A 477 8.96 -17.44 12.64
C ASN A 477 8.45 -17.26 14.07
N SER A 478 8.57 -16.07 14.64
CA SER A 478 8.00 -15.72 15.95
C SER A 478 6.46 -15.68 15.95
N LEU A 479 5.83 -15.59 14.77
CA LEU A 479 4.38 -15.65 14.62
C LEU A 479 3.86 -17.06 14.90
N SER A 480 2.73 -17.14 15.61
CA SER A 480 2.00 -18.40 15.77
C SER A 480 1.43 -18.84 14.43
N ALA A 481 1.09 -20.12 14.29
CA ALA A 481 0.39 -20.59 13.09
C ALA A 481 -0.98 -19.89 12.88
N ILE A 482 -1.60 -19.32 13.93
CA ILE A 482 -2.87 -18.57 13.80
C ILE A 482 -2.57 -17.24 13.11
N GLU A 483 -1.58 -16.53 13.64
CA GLU A 483 -1.15 -15.23 13.15
C GLU A 483 -0.64 -15.33 11.71
N LYS A 484 0.12 -16.37 11.37
CA LYS A 484 0.58 -16.63 10.00
C LYS A 484 -0.55 -16.88 9.01
N GLU A 485 -1.65 -17.47 9.46
CA GLU A 485 -2.81 -17.69 8.58
C GLU A 485 -3.61 -16.41 8.40
N ASN A 486 -3.81 -15.67 9.49
CA ASN A 486 -4.48 -14.37 9.44
C ASN A 486 -3.70 -13.35 8.61
N THR A 487 -2.36 -13.34 8.67
CA THR A 487 -1.55 -12.44 7.84
C THR A 487 -1.73 -12.74 6.36
N LYS A 488 -1.82 -14.00 5.92
CA LYS A 488 -2.11 -14.34 4.51
C LYS A 488 -3.45 -13.80 4.05
N LYS A 489 -4.52 -14.01 4.83
CA LYS A 489 -5.88 -13.52 4.50
C LYS A 489 -5.89 -12.00 4.41
N LEU A 490 -5.26 -11.33 5.37
CA LEU A 490 -5.17 -9.88 5.43
C LEU A 490 -4.27 -9.31 4.32
N GLU A 491 -3.23 -10.03 3.88
CA GLU A 491 -2.39 -9.65 2.73
C GLU A 491 -3.18 -9.69 1.41
N ILE A 492 -3.98 -10.75 1.20
CA ILE A 492 -4.90 -10.84 0.05
C ILE A 492 -5.85 -9.66 0.07
N ARG A 493 -6.48 -9.38 1.22
CA ARG A 493 -7.42 -8.27 1.36
C ARG A 493 -6.77 -6.91 1.16
N LYS A 494 -5.57 -6.69 1.71
CA LYS A 494 -4.74 -5.49 1.51
C LYS A 494 -4.44 -5.25 0.03
N SER A 495 -4.21 -6.32 -0.74
CA SER A 495 -3.99 -6.22 -2.20
C SER A 495 -5.25 -5.91 -3.03
N GLY A 496 -6.40 -5.65 -2.38
CA GLY A 496 -7.66 -5.35 -3.06
C GLY A 496 -8.45 -6.57 -3.54
N ARG A 497 -7.96 -7.78 -3.27
CA ARG A 497 -8.62 -9.04 -3.63
C ARG A 497 -9.52 -9.52 -2.49
N MET A 498 -10.60 -10.20 -2.84
CA MET A 498 -11.45 -10.89 -1.87
C MET A 498 -10.79 -12.19 -1.42
N VAL A 499 -10.81 -12.48 -0.13
CA VAL A 499 -10.45 -13.79 0.41
C VAL A 499 -11.55 -14.77 0.02
N THR A 500 -11.17 -15.83 -0.69
CA THR A 500 -12.05 -16.94 -1.06
C THR A 500 -11.55 -18.20 -0.38
N SER A 501 -12.47 -19.06 0.08
CA SER A 501 -12.29 -20.27 0.92
C SER A 501 -11.36 -21.36 0.40
N ASN A 502 -10.56 -21.08 -0.64
CA ASN A 502 -9.55 -21.98 -1.18
C ASN A 502 -8.14 -21.53 -0.75
N ALA A 503 -7.98 -21.03 0.48
CA ALA A 503 -6.65 -20.86 1.05
C ALA A 503 -5.94 -22.22 1.02
N SER A 504 -4.72 -22.26 0.48
CA SER A 504 -3.90 -23.46 0.37
C SER A 504 -3.87 -24.21 1.69
N LEU A 505 -4.52 -25.38 1.72
CA LEU A 505 -4.48 -26.31 2.83
C LEU A 505 -3.01 -26.58 3.20
N PRO A 506 -2.59 -26.41 4.47
CA PRO A 506 -1.26 -26.82 4.90
C PRO A 506 -0.91 -28.21 4.38
N GLU A 507 0.33 -28.34 3.90
CA GLU A 507 0.85 -29.62 3.44
C GLU A 507 0.81 -30.65 4.57
N ALA A 508 0.01 -31.70 4.40
CA ALA A 508 -0.04 -32.82 5.33
C ALA A 508 1.24 -33.67 5.20
N LYS A 509 2.30 -33.26 5.90
CA LYS A 509 3.63 -33.91 5.84
C LYS A 509 3.62 -35.39 6.27
N TYR A 510 2.58 -35.81 6.98
CA TYR A 510 2.35 -37.20 7.38
C TYR A 510 1.69 -38.04 6.29
N LEU A 511 1.05 -37.42 5.28
CA LEU A 511 0.28 -38.10 4.24
C LEU A 511 1.08 -39.17 3.47
N PRO A 512 2.37 -38.95 3.10
CA PRO A 512 3.14 -39.99 2.41
C PRO A 512 3.27 -41.27 3.23
N TYR A 513 3.41 -41.16 4.56
CA TYR A 513 3.57 -42.30 5.47
C TYR A 513 2.25 -43.07 5.65
N LEU A 514 1.09 -42.40 5.59
CA LEU A 514 -0.22 -43.06 5.68
C LEU A 514 -0.60 -43.81 4.39
N LYS A 515 0.06 -43.49 3.26
CA LYS A 515 -0.15 -44.10 1.93
C LYS A 515 0.88 -45.18 1.59
N ASP A 516 1.88 -45.41 2.44
CA ASP A 516 2.87 -46.47 2.26
C ASP A 516 2.17 -47.82 2.40
N GLU A 517 2.23 -48.66 1.37
CA GLU A 517 1.51 -49.95 1.33
C GLU A 517 1.99 -50.95 2.39
N ASN A 518 3.20 -50.75 2.90
CA ASN A 518 3.80 -51.57 3.95
C ASN A 518 3.56 -51.00 5.34
N ILE A 519 3.12 -49.75 5.44
CA ILE A 519 2.61 -49.19 6.68
C ILE A 519 1.09 -49.41 6.62
N SER A 520 0.60 -50.39 7.38
CA SER A 520 -0.84 -50.66 7.47
C SER A 520 -1.41 -50.00 8.71
N LEU A 521 -2.58 -49.38 8.55
CA LEU A 521 -3.48 -48.99 9.64
C LEU A 521 -3.81 -50.27 10.45
N ALA A 522 -3.09 -50.51 11.54
CA ALA A 522 -3.33 -51.63 12.45
C ALA A 522 -3.76 -51.18 13.86
N THR A 523 -4.85 -51.77 14.36
CA THR A 523 -5.02 -52.07 15.78
C THR A 523 -5.08 -53.58 15.94
N LYS A 524 -4.85 -54.03 17.17
CA LYS A 524 -4.97 -55.41 17.65
C LYS A 524 -6.21 -56.08 17.07
N GLU A 525 -6.07 -57.30 16.53
CA GLU A 525 -7.20 -58.20 16.25
C GLU A 525 -7.87 -58.59 17.58
N THR A 526 -8.58 -57.67 18.21
CA THR A 526 -9.61 -58.01 19.17
C THR A 526 -10.87 -57.30 18.72
N THR A 527 -11.59 -57.94 17.78
CA THR A 527 -13.03 -57.72 17.50
C THR A 527 -13.48 -56.26 17.57
N PHE A 528 -13.65 -55.60 16.42
CA PHE A 528 -14.37 -54.33 16.36
C PHE A 528 -15.82 -54.54 16.86
N TRP A 529 -16.08 -54.26 18.14
CA TRP A 529 -17.41 -54.34 18.75
C TRP A 529 -18.18 -53.04 18.43
N GLY A 530 -18.51 -52.86 17.15
CA GLY A 530 -19.38 -51.80 16.64
C GLY A 530 -20.39 -52.39 15.66
N GLU A 531 -21.27 -51.55 15.09
CA GLU A 531 -22.17 -52.02 14.04
C GLU A 531 -21.39 -52.73 12.92
N GLU A 532 -21.92 -53.85 12.45
CA GLU A 532 -21.30 -54.74 11.46
C GLU A 532 -20.88 -53.97 10.19
N GLU A 533 -21.58 -52.89 9.86
CA GLU A 533 -21.28 -51.99 8.74
C GLU A 533 -19.98 -51.17 8.95
N ILE A 534 -19.77 -50.61 10.14
CA ILE A 534 -18.55 -49.85 10.47
C ILE A 534 -17.36 -50.80 10.53
N ALA A 535 -17.54 -51.94 11.20
CA ALA A 535 -16.53 -53.00 11.28
C ALA A 535 -16.11 -53.47 9.89
N ASN A 536 -17.05 -53.64 8.95
CA ASN A 536 -16.75 -54.04 7.58
C ASN A 536 -16.09 -52.93 6.74
N LYS A 537 -16.51 -51.66 6.91
CA LYS A 537 -15.97 -50.51 6.18
C LYS A 537 -14.51 -50.22 6.52
N TYR A 538 -14.14 -50.42 7.79
CA TYR A 538 -12.80 -50.15 8.31
C TYR A 538 -12.04 -51.45 8.70
N LYS A 539 -12.54 -52.63 8.31
CA LYS A 539 -11.98 -53.95 8.62
C LYS A 539 -10.49 -54.11 8.30
N ASN A 540 -10.02 -53.37 7.29
CA ASN A 540 -8.63 -53.35 6.82
C ASN A 540 -7.96 -51.97 7.02
N LYS A 541 -8.56 -51.11 7.84
CA LYS A 541 -8.16 -49.72 8.10
C LYS A 541 -8.39 -49.40 9.58
N VAL A 542 -7.47 -49.76 10.48
CA VAL A 542 -7.61 -49.41 11.91
C VAL A 542 -6.44 -48.55 12.40
N GLY A 543 -6.74 -47.44 13.08
CA GLY A 543 -5.97 -46.23 12.86
C GLY A 543 -4.49 -46.16 13.27
N TYR A 544 -3.77 -45.19 12.70
CA TYR A 544 -2.42 -44.84 13.15
C TYR A 544 -2.46 -44.08 14.47
N GLY A 545 -1.54 -44.44 15.37
CA GLY A 545 -1.19 -43.65 16.54
C GLY A 545 -1.72 -44.23 17.84
N THR A 546 -0.88 -44.95 18.58
CA THR A 546 -0.99 -44.97 20.03
C THR A 546 -0.47 -43.62 20.52
N TRP A 547 -1.39 -42.72 20.86
CA TRP A 547 -1.18 -41.46 21.60
C TRP A 547 -0.97 -40.19 20.75
N ILE A 548 -2.07 -39.51 20.44
CA ILE A 548 -2.05 -38.13 19.97
C ILE A 548 -1.93 -37.18 21.18
N ASN A 549 -0.75 -37.12 21.78
CA ASN A 549 -0.46 -36.11 22.80
C ASN A 549 -0.07 -34.80 22.10
N GLY A 550 -1.05 -33.93 21.87
CA GLY A 550 -0.83 -32.67 21.18
C GLY A 550 -1.85 -31.61 21.53
N LYS A 551 -1.39 -30.35 21.65
CA LYS A 551 -2.29 -29.21 21.84
C LYS A 551 -3.13 -29.03 20.58
N ILE A 552 -4.45 -29.04 20.75
CA ILE A 552 -5.40 -28.75 19.68
C ILE A 552 -5.59 -27.24 19.50
N TYR A 553 -5.57 -26.80 18.24
CA TYR A 553 -5.81 -25.42 17.84
C TYR A 553 -6.92 -25.38 16.79
N ASP A 554 -7.94 -24.56 17.01
CA ASP A 554 -8.94 -24.27 15.99
C ASP A 554 -8.33 -23.36 14.89
N ARG A 555 -8.30 -23.84 13.65
CA ARG A 555 -7.75 -23.16 12.48
C ARG A 555 -8.84 -22.65 11.51
N GLY A 556 -10.07 -22.53 11.97
CA GLY A 556 -11.20 -22.12 11.14
C GLY A 556 -11.88 -23.31 10.48
N ASP A 557 -11.30 -23.84 9.40
CA ASP A 557 -11.89 -24.94 8.63
C ASP A 557 -11.48 -26.34 9.13
N TYR A 558 -10.45 -26.41 9.97
CA TYR A 558 -9.90 -27.63 10.55
C TYR A 558 -9.34 -27.37 11.94
N TYR A 559 -9.06 -28.43 12.68
CA TYR A 559 -8.26 -28.45 13.91
C TYR A 559 -6.83 -28.85 13.58
N GLU A 560 -5.84 -28.13 14.09
CA GLU A 560 -4.44 -28.56 14.08
C GLU A 560 -4.07 -29.14 15.44
N LEU A 561 -3.56 -30.36 15.44
CA LEU A 561 -2.97 -30.97 16.63
C LEU A 561 -1.46 -30.91 16.48
N THR A 562 -0.81 -30.16 17.36
CA THR A 562 0.65 -29.92 17.32
C THR A 562 1.41 -30.87 18.21
N ASN A 563 2.69 -31.14 17.89
CA ASN A 563 3.57 -32.03 18.65
C ASN A 563 3.08 -33.49 18.70
N VAL A 564 2.38 -33.92 17.64
CA VAL A 564 1.89 -35.29 17.54
C VAL A 564 3.00 -36.22 17.04
N SER A 565 3.14 -37.35 17.71
CA SER A 565 4.01 -38.45 17.32
C SER A 565 3.17 -39.59 16.77
N LEU A 566 3.46 -40.03 15.55
CA LEU A 566 2.85 -41.22 14.95
C LEU A 566 3.87 -42.35 14.97
N TYR A 567 3.44 -43.50 15.49
CA TYR A 567 4.28 -44.66 15.75
C TYR A 567 3.86 -45.86 14.90
N THR A 568 4.84 -46.69 14.54
CA THR A 568 4.66 -48.02 13.95
C THR A 568 5.48 -49.04 14.73
N PRO A 569 5.04 -50.31 14.84
CA PRO A 569 5.83 -51.33 15.52
C PRO A 569 7.21 -51.55 14.87
N PHE A 570 8.20 -51.89 15.71
CA PHE A 570 9.65 -52.12 15.49
C PHE A 570 10.22 -52.00 14.05
N LEU A 571 11.24 -51.15 13.81
CA LEU A 571 12.02 -51.14 12.55
C LEU A 571 13.44 -51.71 12.69
N TYR A 572 13.76 -52.71 11.87
CA TYR A 572 15.05 -53.38 11.76
C TYR A 572 15.73 -53.07 10.42
N SER A 573 17.06 -52.92 10.42
CA SER A 573 17.82 -52.65 9.19
C SER A 573 18.04 -53.88 8.30
N SER A 574 17.63 -55.05 8.77
CA SER A 574 17.75 -56.35 8.13
C SER A 574 16.59 -57.22 8.59
N LYS A 575 16.25 -58.26 7.81
CA LYS A 575 15.16 -59.17 8.16
C LYS A 575 15.32 -59.71 9.59
N PRO A 576 14.32 -59.52 10.47
CA PRO A 576 14.35 -60.03 11.84
C PRO A 576 14.65 -61.51 11.90
N THR A 577 15.52 -61.90 12.82
CA THR A 577 15.81 -63.30 13.10
C THR A 577 14.68 -63.91 13.92
N TYR A 578 14.60 -65.25 13.93
CA TYR A 578 13.63 -65.97 14.75
C TYR A 578 13.73 -65.59 16.24
N ASP A 579 14.94 -65.38 16.76
CA ASP A 579 15.15 -64.99 18.16
C ASP A 579 14.64 -63.57 18.46
N ILE A 580 14.77 -62.64 17.51
CA ILE A 580 14.22 -61.28 17.62
C ILE A 580 12.69 -61.34 17.62
N ILE A 581 12.10 -62.13 16.72
CA ILE A 581 10.65 -62.36 16.67
C ILE A 581 10.14 -62.96 17.98
N GLN A 582 10.86 -63.93 18.54
CA GLN A 582 10.50 -64.54 19.81
C GLN A 582 10.61 -63.55 20.97
N GLN A 583 11.69 -62.76 21.08
CA GLN A 583 11.87 -61.76 22.15
C GLN A 583 10.74 -60.73 22.21
N VAL A 584 10.25 -60.29 21.06
CA VAL A 584 9.09 -59.38 20.97
C VAL A 584 7.81 -60.06 21.49
N GLY A 585 7.66 -61.38 21.32
CA GLY A 585 6.51 -62.16 21.78
C GLY A 585 6.57 -62.69 23.21
N VAL A 586 7.66 -62.51 23.98
CA VAL A 586 7.78 -63.08 25.35
C VAL A 586 7.17 -62.18 26.44
N VAL A 587 6.93 -60.90 26.17
CA VAL A 587 6.50 -59.93 27.20
C VAL A 587 5.00 -59.98 27.48
N ASP A 588 4.18 -60.22 26.46
CA ASP A 588 2.74 -60.45 26.60
C ASP A 588 2.33 -61.65 25.74
N ASN A 589 1.76 -62.67 26.38
CA ASN A 589 1.38 -63.95 25.78
C ASN A 589 0.62 -63.80 24.45
N TRP A 590 1.27 -64.18 23.35
CA TRP A 590 0.77 -64.32 21.97
C TRP A 590 0.25 -63.05 21.28
N ASP A 591 0.93 -62.64 20.21
CA ASP A 591 0.35 -62.50 18.86
C ASP A 591 1.38 -61.90 17.87
N TYR A 592 2.38 -62.70 17.47
CA TYR A 592 3.17 -62.38 16.27
C TYR A 592 2.30 -62.59 15.04
N THR A 593 1.99 -61.52 14.32
CA THR A 593 1.12 -61.61 13.13
C THR A 593 1.89 -61.52 11.80
N GLY A 594 3.14 -61.04 11.80
CA GLY A 594 3.98 -61.07 10.60
C GLY A 594 5.26 -60.25 10.66
N THR A 595 6.11 -60.42 9.63
CA THR A 595 7.34 -59.67 9.40
C THR A 595 7.36 -59.17 7.95
N TYR A 596 7.51 -57.88 7.73
CA TYR A 596 7.37 -57.23 6.43
C TYR A 596 8.54 -56.26 6.16
N GLN A 597 8.83 -55.96 4.90
CA GLN A 597 9.87 -55.01 4.50
C GLN A 597 9.23 -53.76 3.91
N LEU A 598 9.56 -52.58 4.45
CA LEU A 598 9.16 -51.28 3.92
C LEU A 598 9.95 -50.94 2.65
N ASP A 599 9.42 -50.01 1.85
CA ASP A 599 10.06 -49.50 0.62
C ASP A 599 11.42 -48.84 0.86
N ASN A 600 11.66 -48.32 2.07
CA ASN A 600 12.95 -47.79 2.49
C ASN A 600 14.00 -48.88 2.85
N GLY A 601 13.65 -50.16 2.66
CA GLY A 601 14.49 -51.33 2.90
C GLY A 601 14.53 -51.82 4.35
N LYS A 602 13.88 -51.11 5.29
CA LYS A 602 13.75 -51.54 6.70
C LYS A 602 12.71 -52.65 6.84
N TRP A 603 12.82 -53.45 7.87
CA TRP A 603 11.90 -54.54 8.19
C TRP A 603 11.13 -54.23 9.47
N TYR A 604 9.86 -54.61 9.57
CA TYR A 604 9.11 -54.51 10.81
C TYR A 604 8.41 -55.81 11.21
N ILE A 605 8.15 -55.95 12.51
CA ILE A 605 7.46 -57.08 13.14
C ILE A 605 6.14 -56.57 13.73
N ILE A 606 5.04 -57.29 13.56
CA ILE A 606 3.75 -56.95 14.17
C ILE A 606 3.51 -57.83 15.41
N GLY A 607 3.29 -57.22 16.58
CA GLY A 607 2.94 -57.86 17.87
C GLY A 607 2.52 -56.84 18.96
N ASP A 608 1.98 -57.33 20.10
CA ASP A 608 1.49 -56.54 21.25
C ASP A 608 2.63 -55.74 21.90
N SER A 609 2.50 -54.40 22.03
CA SER A 609 3.64 -53.50 22.23
C SER A 609 3.84 -52.98 23.66
N ASP A 610 5.08 -53.10 24.14
CA ASP A 610 5.65 -52.24 25.19
C ASP A 610 6.26 -50.98 24.53
N LYS A 611 5.90 -49.79 25.02
CA LYS A 611 6.28 -48.44 24.52
C LYS A 611 7.79 -48.21 24.36
N THR A 612 8.59 -49.10 24.94
CA THR A 612 10.05 -49.01 24.97
C THR A 612 10.68 -49.11 23.56
N TYR A 613 9.95 -49.59 22.53
CA TYR A 613 10.53 -49.93 21.23
C TYR A 613 9.75 -49.46 19.98
N ASP A 614 8.77 -48.57 20.13
CA ASP A 614 8.01 -48.03 18.99
C ASP A 614 8.88 -47.12 18.10
N TYR A 615 8.72 -47.22 16.78
CA TYR A 615 9.38 -46.30 15.86
C TYR A 615 8.47 -45.12 15.54
N GLU A 616 8.90 -43.92 15.92
CA GLU A 616 8.27 -42.65 15.53
C GLU A 616 8.55 -42.38 14.04
N PHE A 617 7.58 -42.69 13.17
CA PHE A 617 7.73 -42.43 11.73
C PHE A 617 7.39 -41.00 11.34
N TYR A 618 6.63 -40.30 12.19
CA TYR A 618 6.32 -38.89 12.00
C TYR A 618 6.24 -38.19 13.35
N LYS A 619 6.85 -37.00 13.42
CA LYS A 619 6.69 -36.07 14.53
C LYS A 619 6.37 -34.69 13.95
N GLY A 620 5.22 -34.13 14.31
CA GLY A 620 4.81 -32.83 13.79
C GLY A 620 3.34 -32.53 13.99
N SER A 621 2.83 -31.57 13.21
CA SER A 621 1.41 -31.24 13.23
C SER A 621 0.60 -32.22 12.39
N ILE A 622 -0.60 -32.55 12.84
CA ILE A 622 -1.63 -33.21 12.03
C ILE A 622 -2.87 -32.34 11.93
N TYR A 623 -3.67 -32.54 10.89
CA TYR A 623 -4.81 -31.67 10.56
C TYR A 623 -6.09 -32.50 10.51
N VAL A 624 -7.09 -32.12 11.31
CA VAL A 624 -8.37 -32.83 11.44
C VAL A 624 -9.49 -31.92 10.97
N ARG A 625 -10.33 -32.35 10.05
CA ARG A 625 -11.47 -31.54 9.59
C ARG A 625 -12.45 -31.30 10.75
N LYS A 626 -13.15 -30.17 10.74
CA LYS A 626 -14.16 -29.92 11.77
C LYS A 626 -15.38 -30.83 11.66
N ASP A 627 -15.72 -31.21 10.43
CA ASP A 627 -16.75 -32.20 10.09
C ASP A 627 -16.22 -33.64 10.16
N ALA A 628 -15.02 -33.87 10.72
CA ALA A 628 -14.51 -35.21 10.89
C ALA A 628 -15.44 -36.02 11.79
N ILE A 629 -15.69 -37.27 11.42
CA ILE A 629 -16.49 -38.18 12.22
C ILE A 629 -15.59 -38.88 13.24
N ILE A 630 -15.89 -38.74 14.52
CA ILE A 630 -15.28 -39.57 15.56
C ILE A 630 -16.24 -40.66 16.01
N TYR A 631 -15.73 -41.89 16.06
CA TYR A 631 -16.43 -43.04 16.62
C TYR A 631 -16.05 -43.18 18.09
N THR A 632 -17.05 -43.12 18.99
CA THR A 632 -16.84 -43.21 20.44
C THR A 632 -18.04 -43.85 21.13
N GLY A 633 -17.81 -44.54 22.25
CA GLY A 633 -18.85 -45.04 23.16
C GLY A 633 -19.01 -44.07 24.34
N TYR A 634 -20.23 -43.62 24.59
CA TYR A 634 -20.52 -42.66 25.66
C TYR A 634 -20.69 -43.35 27.01
N SER A 635 -19.92 -42.95 28.04
CA SER A 635 -20.02 -43.51 29.40
C SER A 635 -21.39 -43.30 30.08
N HIS A 636 -22.23 -42.40 29.56
CA HIS A 636 -23.58 -42.14 30.06
C HIS A 636 -24.74 -42.54 29.11
N LEU A 637 -24.45 -43.10 27.92
CA LEU A 637 -25.49 -43.48 26.93
C LEU A 637 -25.54 -44.97 26.60
N GLY A 638 -24.80 -45.82 27.32
CA GLY A 638 -24.81 -47.26 27.08
C GLY A 638 -23.77 -47.68 26.05
N SER A 639 -23.43 -48.96 26.09
CA SER A 639 -22.27 -49.61 25.47
C SER A 639 -22.27 -49.67 23.93
N GLU A 640 -22.99 -48.80 23.22
CA GLU A 640 -23.08 -48.81 21.75
C GLU A 640 -22.23 -47.70 21.12
N TYR A 641 -21.39 -48.08 20.15
CA TYR A 641 -20.48 -47.20 19.43
C TYR A 641 -21.23 -46.43 18.34
N SER A 642 -21.22 -45.09 18.39
CA SER A 642 -21.90 -44.25 17.40
C SER A 642 -20.98 -43.20 16.77
N PRO A 643 -21.23 -42.84 15.50
CA PRO A 643 -20.53 -41.74 14.84
C PRO A 643 -21.01 -40.39 15.36
N HIS A 644 -20.08 -39.49 15.68
CA HIS A 644 -20.37 -38.11 16.05
C HIS A 644 -19.49 -37.16 15.23
N GLU A 645 -20.01 -35.97 14.87
CA GLU A 645 -19.13 -34.92 14.36
C GLU A 645 -18.19 -34.48 15.48
N LEU A 646 -16.89 -34.45 15.21
CA LEU A 646 -15.86 -34.15 16.20
C LEU A 646 -16.15 -32.85 16.92
N LYS A 647 -16.57 -31.80 16.20
CA LYS A 647 -16.89 -30.48 16.76
C LYS A 647 -17.94 -30.52 17.88
N ASP A 648 -18.87 -31.49 17.84
CA ASP A 648 -19.99 -31.57 18.78
C ASP A 648 -19.59 -32.27 20.08
N VAL A 649 -18.58 -33.13 20.03
CA VAL A 649 -18.13 -33.96 21.18
C VAL A 649 -16.71 -33.61 21.66
N LEU A 650 -16.01 -32.70 20.97
CA LEU A 650 -14.61 -32.35 21.24
C LEU A 650 -14.39 -31.91 22.69
N GLY A 651 -15.30 -31.10 23.25
CA GLY A 651 -15.16 -30.60 24.62
C GLY A 651 -15.15 -31.70 25.69
N GLU A 652 -15.77 -32.84 25.40
CA GLU A 652 -15.90 -33.97 26.33
C GLU A 652 -14.77 -34.98 26.19
N LEU A 653 -14.19 -35.07 24.99
CA LEU A 653 -13.02 -35.91 24.69
C LEU A 653 -11.70 -35.31 25.19
N MET A 654 -11.71 -34.02 25.54
CA MET A 654 -10.52 -33.29 25.93
C MET A 654 -10.14 -33.54 27.40
N SER A 655 -8.97 -34.12 27.62
CA SER A 655 -8.35 -34.25 28.94
C SER A 655 -7.00 -33.53 28.95
N GLN A 656 -6.80 -32.57 29.85
CA GLN A 656 -5.57 -31.76 29.95
C GLN A 656 -5.14 -31.05 28.64
N GLY A 657 -6.07 -30.83 27.69
CA GLY A 657 -5.77 -30.19 26.41
C GLY A 657 -5.42 -31.15 25.27
N GLU A 658 -5.58 -32.46 25.50
CA GLU A 658 -5.21 -33.55 24.59
C GLU A 658 -6.45 -34.42 24.29
N ILE A 659 -6.45 -35.07 23.12
CA ILE A 659 -7.44 -36.11 22.75
C ILE A 659 -6.74 -37.42 22.45
N ASP A 660 -7.27 -38.54 22.94
CA ASP A 660 -6.68 -39.87 22.75
C ASP A 660 -7.47 -40.64 21.68
N CYS A 661 -7.01 -40.58 20.43
CA CYS A 661 -7.71 -41.17 19.31
C CYS A 661 -6.81 -41.76 18.22
N TYR A 662 -7.36 -42.70 17.45
CA TYR A 662 -6.73 -43.34 16.29
C TYR A 662 -7.22 -42.70 14.99
N ILE A 663 -6.31 -42.50 14.02
CA ILE A 663 -6.64 -41.95 12.68
C ILE A 663 -7.23 -43.03 11.78
N LEU A 664 -8.53 -42.99 11.47
CA LEU A 664 -9.18 -44.02 10.63
C LEU A 664 -9.16 -43.72 9.14
N ASP A 665 -9.31 -42.46 8.75
CA ASP A 665 -9.35 -42.07 7.35
C ASP A 665 -8.94 -40.60 7.16
N VAL A 666 -8.32 -40.33 6.01
CA VAL A 666 -7.92 -39.00 5.56
C VAL A 666 -8.56 -38.69 4.20
N ASP A 667 -8.66 -37.40 3.86
CA ASP A 667 -9.03 -36.98 2.52
C ASP A 667 -7.82 -36.92 1.57
N GLU A 668 -8.05 -36.50 0.32
CA GLU A 668 -7.02 -36.45 -0.73
C GLU A 668 -5.83 -35.55 -0.38
N ASN A 669 -6.07 -34.53 0.45
CA ASN A 669 -5.09 -33.56 0.93
C ASN A 669 -4.44 -34.00 2.27
N GLY A 670 -4.85 -35.16 2.79
CA GLY A 670 -4.32 -35.75 4.02
C GLY A 670 -5.02 -35.30 5.29
N TYR A 671 -6.12 -34.55 5.21
CA TYR A 671 -6.84 -34.09 6.40
C TYR A 671 -7.66 -35.23 6.98
N ILE A 672 -7.57 -35.40 8.29
CA ILE A 672 -8.26 -36.47 9.00
C ILE A 672 -9.75 -36.18 8.96
N LYS A 673 -10.51 -37.12 8.40
CA LYS A 673 -11.98 -37.04 8.27
C LYS A 673 -12.69 -38.10 9.10
N ALA A 674 -11.95 -39.07 9.65
CA ALA A 674 -12.49 -40.08 10.55
C ALA A 674 -11.48 -40.45 11.66
N LEU A 675 -11.98 -40.56 12.90
CA LEU A 675 -11.22 -40.86 14.13
C LEU A 675 -11.93 -41.94 14.97
N ALA A 676 -11.22 -42.64 15.85
CA ALA A 676 -11.82 -43.50 16.91
C ALA A 676 -11.21 -43.19 18.29
N HIS A 677 -12.03 -43.09 19.34
CA HIS A 677 -11.59 -42.83 20.72
C HIS A 677 -11.17 -44.12 21.47
N ARG A 678 -10.22 -44.00 22.42
CA ARG A 678 -9.46 -45.10 23.06
C ARG A 678 -10.24 -46.19 23.80
N GLU A 679 -11.45 -45.95 24.28
CA GLU A 679 -12.25 -47.00 24.92
C GLU A 679 -12.76 -47.95 23.80
N TRP A 680 -12.21 -49.12 23.48
CA TRP A 680 -11.40 -50.11 24.21
C TRP A 680 -10.51 -50.91 23.21
N GLY A 681 -9.23 -51.13 23.55
CA GLY A 681 -8.40 -52.26 23.07
C GLY A 681 -7.65 -52.08 21.76
#